data_AF-A0A8J6H892-F1
#
_entry.id   AF-A0A8J6H892-F1
#
_cell.length_a   1.000
_cell.length_b   1.000
_cell.length_c   1.000
_cell.angle_alpha   90.00
_cell.angle_beta   90.00
_cell.angle_gamma   90.00
#
_symmetry.space_group_name_H-M   'P 1'
#
loop_
_entity.id
_entity.type
_entity.pdbx_description
1 polymer ?
#
loop_
_entity_poly.entity_id
_entity_poly.type
_entity_poly.pdbx_seq_one_letter_code
_entity_poly.pdbx_strand_id
1 'polypeptide(L)'
;MRSFYLIPLILTNIGAIKVDSVKEVFRNTGDVNLALLTRNGCNDSTAIMEREEFFVNSAIWTVHQFNYLEVVPQLDFGLSIYKTCNEKQQYQTIFDLFQRHDEQFLLGLVADFRLSSKVQRFTEALDLDVRQTVKCPIPLIKASVALLGALNWVENVTVVAPNDIIVEEFSKIAKKQWICIKNNIVYDSAIPVKNSTAENVVVFGDHNSLTSFWQNSDTSNTILVPLDSSVLKATPENSYVITLNYHEQLNYTPNPSLFEIAAPLVVYAQNLKHFITGTCNDTTDKLKCLRNKFQGTPQSVLRPSQIADLLKIETSSINYYVYKSENSSLPRKIFSYNIFSNNLTLLDNTVELGNASEPGCKSDPSSCQKQCKNFASRSSVGFIPGDCEIRIRSESWVFAFLSLSLLGVLFCIAILIFLLVSICRRNVLEGNPVLTMLLLVAVMLMFCSILPLSLEGDKSTKESICLARALAITLSFSAAFSLILSRSILLATASKEIGFMSHVAGPVQSFLCLFIFGVQAALSLQVVNRCSDIFRGYSFVYLLSYNAMLLLLLLCLCPLIVKCQRNYKEGKYFTWAVATISILWCVWIPAYALVDQQYKDSVLCFGLVSTASALMATIFVPRTYLMTIAAARDKITSTLPSLSGATSAMDIYRAGAQPVYDCVNVAAINAVTVARAGVTPIQQPDLYSCPNLPEDDDFDVRCATPIDDDKSLRKSSLFLFAIIYLSFFLDNVLLTVVVPIIPDYLFSNQLNTSISKKSKLGLKSLSPLQEKYEALENDNGPLGALLASKAFVQLAFTPFMGYLTEIMGCYIPLLLGSCNMLLAALLFAYGNSYGVLVLARALHGSSSAAIGVSGMSILAKSVPQNLRTKIMPLAFGGIALGVLIGYPLGGAAYQLLGKPAPFILIAFLISISIILQFFYIDQGNEDTTVDEIKCSHCLTLLKDKQLLISTFTICICTSTMAVLEPCVPMWLLAHLNPPPSRWQLGAVFIPDSVGYFIGSHFAGLLPVASWRLAFSALVLAGLSSCALPLATSISQLALPHFGLGLSVGVVDAALVPFLANLVDKKGSNQYGPVYALQQVFVSLAYAFGPLLGGQAVHVFGFPWLMRIIGFLNLMFSPLLLELEKDPKSLLLEEGNTPRSYSTLDNTYSSLDEELD
;
A
#
# COMPACT_ATOMS: atom_id res chain seq x y z
N MET A 1 51.26 -46.82 -1.03
CA MET A 1 50.84 -47.60 -2.21
C MET A 1 49.87 -48.69 -1.75
N ARG A 2 48.56 -48.44 -1.78
CA ARG A 2 47.56 -49.52 -1.82
C ARG A 2 46.95 -49.47 -3.22
N SER A 3 47.39 -50.42 -4.00
CA SER A 3 47.21 -50.53 -5.44
C SER A 3 45.74 -50.73 -5.80
N PHE A 4 45.33 -50.10 -6.91
CA PHE A 4 44.14 -50.46 -7.69
C PHE A 4 44.14 -51.98 -7.93
N TYR A 5 43.38 -52.74 -7.17
CA TYR A 5 42.88 -54.03 -7.59
C TYR A 5 41.38 -53.86 -7.82
N LEU A 6 41.01 -53.69 -9.08
CA LEU A 6 39.68 -54.05 -9.55
C LEU A 6 39.45 -55.51 -9.13
N ILE A 7 38.64 -55.72 -8.09
CA ILE A 7 37.90 -56.97 -7.98
C ILE A 7 36.68 -56.77 -8.88
N PRO A 8 36.55 -57.52 -9.99
CA PRO A 8 35.31 -57.54 -10.73
C PRO A 8 34.29 -58.26 -9.84
N LEU A 9 33.49 -57.51 -9.09
CA LEU A 9 32.24 -58.03 -8.55
C LEU A 9 31.31 -58.21 -9.76
N ILE A 10 31.40 -59.40 -10.35
CA ILE A 10 30.60 -59.85 -11.48
C ILE A 10 29.12 -59.66 -11.10
N LEU A 11 28.45 -58.73 -11.79
CA LEU A 11 27.02 -58.41 -11.72
C LEU A 11 26.10 -59.53 -12.25
N THR A 12 26.54 -60.79 -12.29
CA THR A 12 25.74 -61.91 -12.85
C THR A 12 24.95 -62.70 -11.83
N ASN A 13 24.91 -62.29 -10.56
CA ASN A 13 24.05 -62.92 -9.55
C ASN A 13 23.53 -61.87 -8.55
N ILE A 14 22.67 -60.94 -9.00
CA ILE A 14 21.68 -60.36 -8.08
C ILE A 14 20.64 -61.46 -7.85
N GLY A 15 21.02 -62.47 -7.06
CA GLY A 15 20.05 -63.34 -6.43
C GLY A 15 19.32 -62.46 -5.42
N ALA A 16 18.11 -62.04 -5.75
CA ALA A 16 17.24 -61.37 -4.80
C ALA A 16 17.13 -62.28 -3.56
N ILE A 17 17.76 -61.88 -2.45
CA ILE A 17 17.58 -62.57 -1.18
C ILE A 17 16.17 -62.21 -0.74
N LYS A 18 15.21 -63.09 -1.06
CA LYS A 18 13.82 -62.98 -0.60
C LYS A 18 13.81 -63.29 0.89
N VAL A 19 13.96 -62.25 1.71
CA VAL A 19 13.49 -62.28 3.09
C VAL A 19 12.07 -61.74 3.08
N ASP A 20 11.15 -62.45 3.72
CA ASP A 20 9.70 -62.25 3.62
C ASP A 20 9.28 -60.78 3.48
N SER A 21 8.63 -60.46 2.35
CA SER A 21 7.99 -59.19 1.98
C SER A 21 8.84 -57.98 1.54
N VAL A 22 10.18 -57.97 1.66
CA VAL A 22 11.05 -56.84 1.26
C VAL A 22 12.09 -57.26 0.21
N LYS A 23 12.17 -56.55 -0.94
CA LYS A 23 13.16 -56.82 -2.00
C LYS A 23 14.45 -56.01 -1.72
N GLU A 24 15.43 -56.62 -1.06
CA GLU A 24 16.80 -56.09 -0.90
C GLU A 24 17.63 -56.37 -2.15
N VAL A 25 18.26 -55.33 -2.73
CA VAL A 25 18.97 -55.38 -4.02
C VAL A 25 20.49 -55.49 -3.83
N PHE A 26 21.03 -54.79 -2.84
CA PHE A 26 22.46 -54.76 -2.55
C PHE A 26 22.67 -54.51 -1.06
N ARG A 27 23.68 -55.14 -0.45
CA ARG A 27 24.04 -54.92 0.95
C ARG A 27 25.55 -55.04 1.11
N ASN A 28 26.16 -54.01 1.68
CA ASN A 28 27.52 -54.02 2.18
C ASN A 28 27.53 -53.40 3.58
N THR A 29 27.93 -54.16 4.60
CA THR A 29 27.88 -53.71 5.99
C THR A 29 29.18 -53.05 6.42
N GLY A 30 29.09 -51.89 7.06
CA GLY A 30 30.20 -51.22 7.75
C GLY A 30 29.88 -50.94 9.22
N ASP A 31 30.78 -50.25 9.93
CA ASP A 31 30.55 -49.79 11.30
C ASP A 31 29.36 -48.84 11.39
N VAL A 32 29.16 -48.06 10.32
CA VAL A 32 28.06 -47.10 10.16
C VAL A 32 27.36 -47.35 8.84
N ASN A 33 26.06 -47.61 8.85
CA ASN A 33 25.33 -48.05 7.67
C ASN A 33 24.38 -46.95 7.14
N LEU A 34 24.27 -46.85 5.82
CA LEU A 34 23.31 -46.00 5.11
C LEU A 34 22.35 -46.89 4.32
N ALA A 35 21.09 -46.50 4.24
CA ALA A 35 20.08 -47.21 3.47
C ALA A 35 19.56 -46.35 2.30
N LEU A 36 19.39 -46.94 1.12
CA LEU A 36 18.85 -46.29 -0.07
C LEU A 36 17.53 -46.95 -0.50
N LEU A 37 16.46 -46.17 -0.57
CA LEU A 37 15.17 -46.57 -1.12
C LEU A 37 15.05 -46.13 -2.57
N THR A 38 14.78 -47.10 -3.44
CA THR A 38 14.52 -46.86 -4.87
C THR A 38 13.09 -47.21 -5.25
N ARG A 39 12.52 -46.48 -6.22
CA ARG A 39 11.14 -46.71 -6.71
C ARG A 39 11.12 -46.95 -8.20
N ASN A 40 10.81 -48.20 -8.63
CA ASN A 40 10.39 -48.41 -10.01
C ASN A 40 9.62 -49.70 -10.30
N GLY A 41 8.69 -49.58 -11.26
CA GLY A 41 8.06 -50.63 -12.08
C GLY A 41 7.54 -51.88 -11.34
N CYS A 42 6.30 -51.86 -10.86
CA CYS A 42 5.65 -53.02 -10.23
C CYS A 42 5.35 -54.18 -11.20
N ASN A 43 5.52 -53.98 -12.51
CA ASN A 43 5.32 -55.01 -13.52
C ASN A 43 6.64 -55.70 -13.82
N ASP A 44 6.65 -57.04 -13.69
CA ASP A 44 7.76 -57.95 -13.99
C ASP A 44 8.07 -58.01 -15.52
N SER A 45 8.23 -56.87 -16.18
CA SER A 45 8.80 -56.83 -17.53
C SER A 45 10.31 -56.62 -17.42
N THR A 46 11.06 -57.56 -17.97
CA THR A 46 12.53 -57.69 -18.07
C THR A 46 13.27 -56.53 -18.76
N ALA A 47 12.65 -55.36 -18.89
CA ALA A 47 13.30 -54.12 -19.30
C ALA A 47 13.97 -53.48 -18.07
N ILE A 48 15.09 -54.07 -17.64
CA ILE A 48 16.10 -53.34 -16.86
C ILE A 48 16.55 -52.21 -17.76
N MET A 49 16.07 -50.99 -17.53
CA MET A 49 16.51 -49.83 -18.30
C MET A 49 17.44 -48.98 -17.44
N GLU A 50 18.70 -49.42 -17.41
CA GLU A 50 19.99 -48.69 -17.37
C GLU A 50 20.19 -47.55 -16.33
N ARG A 51 19.19 -46.70 -16.05
CA ARG A 51 19.27 -45.64 -15.04
C ARG A 51 19.45 -46.17 -13.61
N GLU A 52 18.73 -47.24 -13.24
CA GLU A 52 18.88 -47.85 -11.89
C GLU A 52 20.32 -48.31 -11.69
N GLU A 53 20.94 -48.92 -12.70
CA GLU A 53 22.33 -49.36 -12.62
C GLU A 53 23.28 -48.18 -12.46
N PHE A 54 23.12 -47.11 -13.24
CA PHE A 54 23.97 -45.91 -13.08
C PHE A 54 23.79 -45.24 -11.71
N PHE A 55 22.57 -45.17 -11.20
CA PHE A 55 22.26 -44.54 -9.91
C PHE A 55 22.76 -45.37 -8.73
N VAL A 56 22.52 -46.69 -8.77
CA VAL A 56 22.99 -47.67 -7.79
C VAL A 56 24.52 -47.75 -7.79
N ASN A 57 25.16 -47.85 -8.96
CA ASN A 57 26.61 -47.89 -9.06
C ASN A 57 27.25 -46.59 -8.59
N SER A 58 26.60 -45.44 -8.82
CA SER A 58 27.07 -44.16 -8.29
C SER A 58 26.97 -44.10 -6.76
N ALA A 59 25.93 -44.67 -6.16
CA ALA A 59 25.79 -44.78 -4.71
C ALA A 59 26.89 -45.66 -4.11
N ILE A 60 27.13 -46.84 -4.70
CA ILE A 60 28.17 -47.78 -4.29
C ILE A 60 29.55 -47.14 -4.41
N TRP A 61 29.85 -46.51 -5.55
CA TRP A 61 31.12 -45.82 -5.77
C TRP A 61 31.33 -44.70 -4.77
N THR A 62 30.29 -43.91 -4.46
CA THR A 62 30.40 -42.79 -3.50
C THR A 62 30.77 -43.28 -2.10
N VAL A 63 30.10 -44.34 -1.61
CA VAL A 63 30.40 -44.91 -0.28
C VAL A 63 31.76 -45.58 -0.26
N HIS A 64 32.13 -46.29 -1.33
CA HIS A 64 33.48 -46.84 -1.46
C HIS A 64 34.55 -45.73 -1.43
N GLN A 65 34.27 -44.60 -2.06
CA GLN A 65 35.17 -43.44 -2.07
C GLN A 65 35.27 -42.77 -0.69
N PHE A 66 34.23 -42.81 0.15
CA PHE A 66 34.33 -42.36 1.55
C PHE A 66 35.33 -43.17 2.34
N ASN A 67 35.29 -44.50 2.18
CA ASN A 67 36.19 -45.42 2.86
C ASN A 67 37.63 -45.29 2.31
N TYR A 68 37.78 -45.17 0.99
CA TYR A 68 39.08 -44.97 0.34
C TYR A 68 39.77 -43.65 0.76
N LEU A 69 39.01 -42.56 0.87
CA LEU A 69 39.54 -41.25 1.27
C LEU A 69 39.65 -41.10 2.80
N GLU A 70 39.28 -42.12 3.57
CA GLU A 70 39.20 -42.09 5.04
C GLU A 70 38.50 -40.81 5.54
N VAL A 71 37.34 -40.48 4.95
CA VAL A 71 36.61 -39.23 5.24
C VAL A 71 36.37 -39.07 6.74
N VAL A 72 36.07 -40.18 7.42
CA VAL A 72 36.06 -40.33 8.87
C VAL A 72 37.11 -41.40 9.23
N PRO A 73 38.21 -41.02 9.90
CA PRO A 73 39.25 -41.99 10.24
C PRO A 73 38.75 -42.98 11.30
N GLN A 74 38.98 -44.28 11.06
CA GLN A 74 38.66 -45.42 11.93
C GLN A 74 37.18 -45.86 11.97
N LEU A 75 36.35 -45.44 11.01
CA LEU A 75 34.98 -45.94 10.85
C LEU A 75 34.70 -46.23 9.37
N ASP A 76 34.24 -47.43 9.06
CA ASP A 76 33.86 -47.81 7.71
C ASP A 76 32.36 -47.59 7.45
N PHE A 77 32.04 -47.01 6.29
CA PHE A 77 30.66 -46.82 5.84
C PHE A 77 30.14 -48.04 5.07
N GLY A 78 28.95 -48.50 5.43
CA GLY A 78 28.18 -49.50 4.70
C GLY A 78 26.98 -48.90 3.95
N LEU A 79 26.49 -49.62 2.94
CA LEU A 79 25.34 -49.24 2.11
C LEU A 79 24.42 -50.44 1.87
N SER A 80 23.13 -50.26 2.16
CA SER A 80 22.06 -51.21 1.85
C SER A 80 21.05 -50.58 0.90
N ILE A 81 20.63 -51.27 -0.15
CA ILE A 81 19.72 -50.75 -1.18
C ILE A 81 18.47 -51.60 -1.24
N TYR A 82 17.30 -50.96 -1.11
CA TYR A 82 16.00 -51.61 -1.11
C TYR A 82 15.13 -51.09 -2.24
N LYS A 83 14.36 -51.99 -2.85
CA LYS A 83 13.39 -51.66 -3.89
C LYS A 83 11.98 -51.66 -3.31
N THR A 84 11.30 -50.53 -3.43
CA THR A 84 9.93 -50.36 -2.90
C THR A 84 8.97 -49.89 -3.98
N CYS A 85 7.81 -50.55 -4.08
CA CYS A 85 6.82 -50.28 -5.12
C CYS A 85 5.58 -49.56 -4.58
N ASN A 86 5.07 -50.06 -3.44
CA ASN A 86 3.85 -49.56 -2.80
C ASN A 86 4.16 -48.91 -1.45
N GLU A 87 3.28 -48.02 -0.98
CA GLU A 87 3.42 -47.41 0.36
C GLU A 87 3.51 -48.47 1.47
N LYS A 88 2.75 -49.58 1.37
CA LYS A 88 2.82 -50.69 2.31
C LYS A 88 4.24 -51.29 2.43
N GLN A 89 4.91 -51.48 1.29
CA GLN A 89 6.29 -51.99 1.28
C GLN A 89 7.28 -50.95 1.82
N GLN A 90 7.03 -49.66 1.60
CA GLN A 90 7.84 -48.59 2.18
C GLN A 90 7.76 -48.65 3.71
N TYR A 91 6.55 -48.74 4.28
CA TYR A 91 6.38 -48.93 5.73
C TYR A 91 7.10 -50.16 6.26
N GLN A 92 6.94 -51.32 5.60
CA GLN A 92 7.59 -52.57 6.01
C GLN A 92 9.11 -52.47 5.97
N THR A 93 9.67 -51.91 4.90
CA THR A 93 11.13 -51.75 4.71
C THR A 93 11.71 -50.79 5.75
N ILE A 94 11.05 -49.64 5.98
CA ILE A 94 11.49 -48.66 6.97
C ILE A 94 11.44 -49.24 8.39
N PHE A 95 10.40 -50.03 8.69
CA PHE A 95 10.25 -50.67 9.99
C PHE A 95 11.28 -51.78 10.22
N ASP A 96 11.58 -52.61 9.21
CA ASP A 96 12.66 -53.62 9.27
C ASP A 96 14.04 -52.96 9.46
N LEU A 97 14.29 -51.82 8.79
CA LEU A 97 15.50 -51.03 8.99
C LEU A 97 15.62 -50.47 10.41
N PHE A 98 14.51 -50.00 10.99
CA PHE A 98 14.47 -49.55 12.38
C PHE A 98 14.75 -50.69 13.37
N GLN A 99 14.18 -51.87 13.15
CA GLN A 99 14.42 -53.03 14.02
C GLN A 99 15.90 -53.48 14.02
N ARG A 100 16.60 -53.29 12.90
CA ARG A 100 18.03 -53.64 12.77
C ARG A 100 18.98 -52.51 13.19
N HIS A 101 18.45 -51.35 13.60
CA HIS A 101 19.23 -50.16 13.93
C HIS A 101 20.24 -50.39 15.07
N ASP A 102 19.88 -51.19 16.08
CA ASP A 102 20.73 -51.45 17.25
C ASP A 102 21.95 -52.34 16.94
N GLU A 103 21.82 -53.25 15.97
CA GLU A 103 22.91 -54.12 15.54
C GLU A 103 23.85 -53.43 14.55
N GLN A 104 23.28 -52.63 13.64
CA GLN A 104 23.97 -51.96 12.55
C GLN A 104 23.60 -50.48 12.61
N PHE A 105 24.38 -49.66 13.33
CA PHE A 105 24.07 -48.25 13.54
C PHE A 105 23.73 -47.56 12.21
N LEU A 106 22.43 -47.28 12.01
CA LEU A 106 21.91 -46.74 10.76
C LEU A 106 21.98 -45.22 10.85
N LEU A 107 22.90 -44.63 10.08
CA LEU A 107 23.15 -43.20 10.07
C LEU A 107 22.00 -42.40 9.46
N GLY A 108 21.31 -42.99 8.49
CA GLY A 108 20.20 -42.36 7.81
C GLY A 108 19.74 -43.08 6.55
N LEU A 109 18.62 -42.61 6.03
CA LEU A 109 17.92 -43.20 4.90
C LEU A 109 17.90 -42.19 3.74
N VAL A 110 18.30 -42.61 2.55
CA VAL A 110 18.19 -41.82 1.33
C VAL A 110 17.05 -42.37 0.49
N ALA A 111 16.20 -41.52 -0.07
CA ALA A 111 15.15 -41.92 -1.00
C ALA A 111 15.32 -41.23 -2.36
N ASP A 112 15.29 -42.01 -3.45
CA ASP A 112 15.38 -41.48 -4.83
C ASP A 112 14.12 -40.72 -5.30
N PHE A 113 13.05 -40.84 -4.51
CA PHE A 113 11.72 -40.35 -4.79
C PHE A 113 11.15 -39.58 -3.60
N ARG A 114 10.14 -38.74 -3.90
CA ARG A 114 9.40 -38.03 -2.85
C ARG A 114 8.49 -39.00 -2.11
N LEU A 115 8.74 -39.18 -0.81
CA LEU A 115 7.90 -39.98 0.08
C LEU A 115 6.55 -39.29 0.29
N SER A 116 5.47 -40.06 0.45
CA SER A 116 4.18 -39.48 0.80
C SER A 116 4.20 -38.93 2.21
N SER A 117 3.37 -37.92 2.50
CA SER A 117 3.32 -37.25 3.80
C SER A 117 3.04 -38.22 4.96
N LYS A 118 2.35 -39.33 4.69
CA LYS A 118 2.08 -40.38 5.68
C LYS A 118 3.33 -41.21 6.00
N VAL A 119 4.16 -41.52 5.01
CA VAL A 119 5.39 -42.29 5.20
C VAL A 119 6.46 -41.41 5.86
N GLN A 120 6.53 -40.13 5.48
CA GLN A 120 7.43 -39.17 6.11
C GLN A 120 7.13 -38.95 7.60
N ARG A 121 5.85 -38.82 7.98
CA ARG A 121 5.46 -38.74 9.40
C ARG A 121 5.80 -39.99 10.19
N PHE A 122 5.77 -41.16 9.54
CA PHE A 122 6.13 -42.42 10.16
C PHE A 122 7.64 -42.53 10.39
N THR A 123 8.47 -42.06 9.46
CA THR A 123 9.93 -42.01 9.67
C THR A 123 10.32 -41.01 10.75
N GLU A 124 9.65 -39.86 10.81
CA GLU A 124 9.81 -38.87 11.89
C GLU A 124 9.41 -39.46 13.26
N ALA A 125 8.34 -40.26 13.31
CA ALA A 125 7.93 -40.94 14.54
C ALA A 125 8.92 -42.03 15.02
N LEU A 126 9.74 -42.56 14.11
CA LEU A 126 10.79 -43.54 14.39
C LEU A 126 12.17 -42.89 14.61
N ASP A 127 12.26 -41.55 14.61
CA ASP A 127 13.51 -40.78 14.71
C ASP A 127 14.56 -41.15 13.64
N LEU A 128 14.10 -41.56 12.45
CA LEU A 128 14.97 -41.86 11.32
C LEU A 128 15.17 -40.62 10.46
N ASP A 129 16.41 -40.13 10.34
CA ASP A 129 16.74 -39.05 9.40
C ASP A 129 16.60 -39.57 7.95
N VAL A 130 15.64 -39.01 7.21
CA VAL A 130 15.39 -39.39 5.81
C VAL A 130 15.65 -38.22 4.88
N ARG A 131 16.56 -38.40 3.93
CA ARG A 131 16.92 -37.40 2.92
C ARG A 131 16.48 -37.85 1.54
N GLN A 132 15.75 -36.97 0.86
CA GLN A 132 15.28 -37.21 -0.49
C GLN A 132 16.26 -36.59 -1.49
N THR A 133 16.54 -37.28 -2.60
CA THR A 133 17.33 -36.70 -3.69
C THR A 133 16.50 -35.68 -4.46
N VAL A 134 17.08 -34.50 -4.70
CA VAL A 134 16.44 -33.44 -5.50
C VAL A 134 16.94 -33.55 -6.94
N LYS A 135 16.04 -33.84 -7.87
CA LYS A 135 16.36 -33.85 -9.30
C LYS A 135 16.60 -32.43 -9.78
N CYS A 136 17.77 -32.17 -10.38
CA CYS A 136 18.14 -30.84 -10.86
C CYS A 136 18.30 -30.85 -12.38
N PRO A 137 17.27 -30.45 -13.16
CA PRO A 137 17.32 -30.51 -14.63
C PRO A 137 18.20 -29.42 -15.26
N ILE A 138 18.77 -28.51 -14.46
CA ILE A 138 19.50 -27.33 -14.93
C ILE A 138 20.66 -27.67 -15.89
N PRO A 139 21.51 -28.69 -15.65
CA PRO A 139 22.58 -29.04 -16.58
C PRO A 139 22.07 -29.47 -17.96
N LEU A 140 20.98 -30.25 -18.02
CA LEU A 140 20.34 -30.69 -19.25
C LEU A 140 19.68 -29.52 -20.01
N ILE A 141 19.06 -28.60 -19.27
CA ILE A 141 18.52 -27.34 -19.82
C ILE A 141 19.65 -26.49 -20.44
N LYS A 142 20.79 -26.36 -19.78
CA LYS A 142 21.93 -25.63 -20.35
C LYS A 142 22.53 -26.32 -21.57
N ALA A 143 22.65 -27.65 -21.54
CA ALA A 143 23.16 -28.44 -22.66
C ALA A 143 22.27 -28.29 -23.90
N SER A 144 20.94 -28.34 -23.72
CA SER A 144 19.98 -28.15 -24.82
C SER A 144 20.02 -26.74 -25.41
N VAL A 145 20.13 -25.69 -24.59
CA VAL A 145 20.29 -24.31 -25.11
C VAL A 145 21.64 -24.13 -25.82
N ALA A 146 22.73 -24.71 -25.30
CA ALA A 146 24.03 -24.68 -25.96
C ALA A 146 24.01 -25.40 -27.32
N LEU A 147 23.29 -26.52 -27.41
CA LEU A 147 23.08 -27.26 -28.66
C LEU A 147 22.27 -26.44 -29.67
N LEU A 148 21.20 -25.74 -29.25
CA LEU A 148 20.45 -24.84 -30.13
C LEU A 148 21.35 -23.76 -30.74
N GLY A 149 22.24 -23.17 -29.94
CA GLY A 149 23.23 -22.21 -30.42
C GLY A 149 24.21 -22.82 -31.44
N ALA A 150 24.70 -24.03 -31.18
CA ALA A 150 25.62 -24.72 -32.09
C ALA A 150 24.98 -25.17 -33.42
N LEU A 151 23.68 -25.48 -33.39
CA LEU A 151 22.88 -25.84 -34.58
C LEU A 151 22.34 -24.62 -35.34
N ASN A 152 22.59 -23.39 -34.86
CA ASN A 152 22.04 -22.14 -35.38
C ASN A 152 20.48 -22.10 -35.38
N TRP A 153 19.83 -22.75 -34.41
CA TRP A 153 18.37 -22.75 -34.23
C TRP A 153 17.96 -21.60 -33.30
N VAL A 154 18.02 -20.37 -33.82
CA VAL A 154 17.88 -19.15 -33.00
C VAL A 154 16.45 -18.58 -33.01
N GLU A 155 15.64 -18.91 -34.02
CA GLU A 155 14.25 -18.45 -34.19
C GLU A 155 13.24 -19.61 -34.24
N ASN A 156 11.97 -19.31 -33.94
CA ASN A 156 10.85 -20.26 -34.01
C ASN A 156 11.05 -21.55 -33.19
N VAL A 157 11.65 -21.43 -32.00
CA VAL A 157 11.83 -22.56 -31.07
C VAL A 157 10.57 -22.72 -30.21
N THR A 158 10.07 -23.96 -30.15
CA THR A 158 8.97 -24.38 -29.27
C THR A 158 9.51 -25.31 -28.19
N VAL A 159 9.22 -25.00 -26.92
CA VAL A 159 9.66 -25.78 -25.76
C VAL A 159 8.48 -26.53 -25.15
N VAL A 160 8.66 -27.82 -24.97
CA VAL A 160 7.66 -28.73 -24.39
C VAL A 160 8.24 -29.40 -23.16
N ALA A 161 7.62 -29.23 -22.00
CA ALA A 161 8.11 -29.81 -20.74
C ALA A 161 6.98 -30.21 -19.78
N PRO A 162 7.21 -31.14 -18.83
CA PRO A 162 6.18 -31.60 -17.90
C PRO A 162 5.87 -30.62 -16.75
N ASN A 163 6.65 -29.54 -16.62
CA ASN A 163 6.50 -28.56 -15.53
C ASN A 163 6.93 -27.16 -16.00
N ASP A 164 6.17 -26.14 -15.59
CA ASP A 164 6.44 -24.72 -15.83
C ASP A 164 7.86 -24.31 -15.39
N ILE A 165 8.39 -24.91 -14.32
CA ILE A 165 9.73 -24.60 -13.79
C ILE A 165 10.82 -24.83 -14.84
N ILE A 166 10.71 -25.91 -15.62
CA ILE A 166 11.70 -26.26 -16.65
C ILE A 166 11.62 -25.26 -17.81
N VAL A 167 10.40 -24.90 -18.20
CA VAL A 167 10.15 -23.94 -19.27
C VAL A 167 10.65 -22.54 -18.92
N GLU A 168 10.43 -22.08 -17.68
CA GLU A 168 10.87 -20.78 -17.21
C GLU A 168 12.41 -20.70 -17.16
N GLU A 169 13.06 -21.71 -16.57
CA GLU A 169 14.52 -21.72 -16.46
C GLU A 169 15.19 -21.88 -17.84
N PHE A 170 14.60 -22.68 -18.74
CA PHE A 170 15.01 -22.75 -20.14
C PHE A 170 14.86 -21.39 -20.84
N SER A 171 13.72 -20.72 -20.68
CA SER A 171 13.45 -19.41 -21.29
C SER A 171 14.46 -18.34 -20.85
N LYS A 172 14.83 -18.36 -19.58
CA LYS A 172 15.83 -17.47 -18.98
C LYS A 172 17.24 -17.72 -19.52
N ILE A 173 17.63 -18.98 -19.70
CA ILE A 173 18.95 -19.33 -20.25
C ILE A 173 19.00 -19.02 -21.76
N ALA A 174 17.94 -19.35 -22.51
CA ALA A 174 17.79 -19.01 -23.92
C ALA A 174 17.84 -17.49 -24.17
N LYS A 175 17.22 -16.69 -23.30
CA LYS A 175 17.29 -15.21 -23.34
C LYS A 175 18.73 -14.70 -23.26
N LYS A 176 19.58 -15.31 -22.43
CA LYS A 176 21.01 -14.93 -22.31
C LYS A 176 21.81 -15.23 -23.58
N GLN A 177 21.38 -16.22 -24.36
CA GLN A 177 21.99 -16.62 -25.63
C GLN A 177 21.28 -15.99 -26.85
N TRP A 178 20.38 -15.03 -26.64
CA TRP A 178 19.64 -14.33 -27.70
C TRP A 178 18.74 -15.22 -28.59
N ILE A 179 18.28 -16.36 -28.06
CA ILE A 179 17.40 -17.30 -28.76
C ILE A 179 15.93 -16.93 -28.51
N CYS A 180 15.13 -16.84 -29.57
CA CYS A 180 13.70 -16.52 -29.51
C CYS A 180 12.85 -17.77 -29.24
N ILE A 181 12.08 -17.76 -28.15
CA ILE A 181 11.09 -18.81 -27.87
C ILE A 181 9.70 -18.31 -28.23
N LYS A 182 9.08 -19.00 -29.19
CA LYS A 182 7.74 -18.65 -29.70
C LYS A 182 6.65 -19.24 -28.83
N ASN A 183 6.78 -20.53 -28.48
CA ASN A 183 5.77 -21.26 -27.72
C ASN A 183 6.37 -22.05 -26.55
N ASN A 184 5.64 -21.99 -25.44
CA ASN A 184 5.89 -22.70 -24.20
C ASN A 184 4.69 -23.63 -23.98
N ILE A 185 4.92 -24.94 -23.96
CA ILE A 185 3.87 -25.94 -23.77
C ILE A 185 4.20 -26.76 -22.53
N VAL A 186 3.28 -26.76 -21.56
CA VAL A 186 3.37 -27.60 -20.38
C VAL A 186 2.32 -28.70 -20.46
N TYR A 187 2.73 -29.94 -20.17
CA TYR A 187 1.89 -31.12 -20.27
C TYR A 187 1.83 -31.88 -18.94
N ASP A 188 0.65 -32.39 -18.58
CA ASP A 188 0.44 -33.08 -17.29
C ASP A 188 0.69 -34.60 -17.37
N SER A 189 0.22 -35.26 -18.44
CA SER A 189 0.30 -36.74 -18.56
C SER A 189 0.69 -37.24 -19.95
N ALA A 190 0.32 -36.52 -21.01
CA ALA A 190 0.67 -36.86 -22.38
C ALA A 190 1.07 -35.59 -23.15
N ILE A 191 2.07 -35.72 -24.02
CA ILE A 191 2.58 -34.60 -24.79
C ILE A 191 1.60 -34.28 -25.94
N PRO A 192 1.08 -33.04 -26.04
CA PRO A 192 0.13 -32.68 -27.09
C PRO A 192 0.83 -32.64 -28.46
N VAL A 193 0.39 -33.50 -29.38
CA VAL A 193 0.87 -33.55 -30.77
C VAL A 193 0.20 -32.42 -31.56
N LYS A 194 0.99 -31.50 -32.11
CA LYS A 194 0.52 -30.47 -33.05
C LYS A 194 1.12 -30.74 -34.43
N ASN A 195 0.26 -30.84 -35.45
CA ASN A 195 0.61 -31.03 -36.87
C ASN A 195 1.19 -29.76 -37.52
N SER A 196 2.23 -29.17 -36.94
CA SER A 196 2.92 -28.02 -37.56
C SER A 196 4.28 -28.47 -38.09
N THR A 197 4.43 -28.47 -39.42
CA THR A 197 5.54 -29.08 -40.17
C THR A 197 6.80 -28.21 -40.27
N ALA A 198 6.92 -27.11 -39.50
CA ALA A 198 7.98 -26.11 -39.70
C ALA A 198 8.48 -25.41 -38.42
N GLU A 199 8.46 -26.06 -37.25
CA GLU A 199 9.00 -25.49 -36.00
C GLU A 199 10.10 -26.39 -35.40
N ASN A 200 11.17 -25.77 -34.88
CA ASN A 200 12.23 -26.47 -34.14
C ASN A 200 11.73 -26.77 -32.72
N VAL A 201 11.68 -28.04 -32.32
CA VAL A 201 11.06 -28.44 -31.05
C VAL A 201 12.09 -29.01 -30.07
N VAL A 202 12.05 -28.54 -28.82
CA VAL A 202 12.80 -29.12 -27.70
C VAL A 202 11.81 -29.77 -26.74
N VAL A 203 11.94 -31.09 -26.55
CA VAL A 203 11.01 -31.88 -25.73
C VAL A 203 11.73 -32.45 -24.52
N PHE A 204 11.29 -32.05 -23.33
CA PHE A 204 11.69 -32.62 -22.06
C PHE A 204 10.64 -33.62 -21.61
N GLY A 205 11.06 -34.82 -21.20
CA GLY A 205 10.13 -35.83 -20.69
C GLY A 205 10.83 -37.04 -20.09
N ASP A 206 10.06 -37.94 -19.50
CA ASP A 206 10.53 -39.26 -19.11
C ASP A 206 10.50 -40.23 -20.31
N HIS A 207 11.08 -41.42 -20.14
CA HIS A 207 11.15 -42.43 -21.20
C HIS A 207 9.79 -42.69 -21.88
N ASN A 208 8.72 -42.83 -21.09
CA ASN A 208 7.38 -43.13 -21.59
C ASN A 208 6.74 -41.95 -22.32
N SER A 209 6.91 -40.72 -21.83
CA SER A 209 6.40 -39.53 -22.51
C SER A 209 7.13 -39.30 -23.84
N LEU A 210 8.44 -39.48 -23.87
CA LEU A 210 9.24 -39.25 -25.09
C LEU A 210 8.99 -40.33 -26.15
N THR A 211 8.84 -41.59 -25.75
CA THR A 211 8.48 -42.69 -26.67
C THR A 211 7.08 -42.53 -27.22
N SER A 212 6.09 -42.19 -26.40
CA SER A 212 4.71 -41.93 -26.85
C SER A 212 4.59 -40.68 -27.72
N PHE A 213 5.43 -39.66 -27.51
CA PHE A 213 5.44 -38.47 -28.35
C PHE A 213 5.90 -38.77 -29.76
N TRP A 214 7.06 -39.43 -29.93
CA TRP A 214 7.62 -39.62 -31.27
C TRP A 214 6.87 -40.67 -32.08
N GLN A 215 6.29 -41.70 -31.45
CA GLN A 215 5.44 -42.67 -32.15
C GLN A 215 4.23 -42.03 -32.84
N ASN A 216 3.84 -40.83 -32.41
CA ASN A 216 2.69 -40.10 -32.90
C ASN A 216 3.06 -38.82 -33.68
N SER A 217 4.35 -38.52 -33.93
CA SER A 217 4.78 -37.24 -34.53
C SER A 217 5.73 -37.41 -35.73
N ASP A 218 5.43 -36.66 -36.82
CA ASP A 218 6.20 -36.61 -38.07
C ASP A 218 7.05 -35.31 -38.17
N THR A 219 7.75 -34.91 -37.10
CA THR A 219 8.50 -33.64 -37.05
C THR A 219 9.95 -33.79 -37.54
N SER A 220 10.41 -32.91 -38.42
CA SER A 220 11.71 -33.02 -39.11
C SER A 220 12.95 -32.59 -38.30
N ASN A 221 12.78 -31.79 -37.23
CA ASN A 221 13.86 -31.24 -36.40
C ASN A 221 13.48 -31.26 -34.91
N THR A 222 14.03 -32.19 -34.13
CA THR A 222 13.65 -32.34 -32.70
C THR A 222 14.85 -32.65 -31.81
N ILE A 223 14.95 -31.93 -30.68
CA ILE A 223 15.87 -32.26 -29.59
C ILE A 223 15.08 -32.96 -28.49
N LEU A 224 15.39 -34.23 -28.24
CA LEU A 224 14.81 -35.04 -27.18
C LEU A 224 15.71 -35.02 -25.95
N VAL A 225 15.15 -34.61 -24.82
CA VAL A 225 15.88 -34.50 -23.55
C VAL A 225 15.21 -35.40 -22.50
N PRO A 226 15.71 -36.65 -22.31
CA PRO A 226 15.26 -37.53 -21.25
C PRO A 226 15.64 -36.96 -19.88
N LEU A 227 14.64 -36.47 -19.13
CA LEU A 227 14.80 -35.96 -17.76
C LEU A 227 15.16 -37.06 -16.76
N ASP A 228 14.94 -38.32 -17.14
CA ASP A 228 15.33 -39.49 -16.41
C ASP A 228 16.71 -40.03 -16.79
N SER A 229 17.42 -39.35 -17.71
CA SER A 229 18.69 -39.84 -18.28
C SER A 229 18.56 -41.25 -18.88
N SER A 230 17.36 -41.64 -19.29
CA SER A 230 17.14 -42.91 -19.97
C SER A 230 17.72 -42.90 -21.38
N VAL A 231 18.10 -44.09 -21.85
CA VAL A 231 18.60 -44.29 -23.21
C VAL A 231 17.40 -44.65 -24.10
N LEU A 232 17.20 -43.89 -25.19
CA LEU A 232 16.11 -44.09 -26.13
C LEU A 232 16.57 -45.01 -27.27
N LYS A 233 16.02 -46.23 -27.33
CA LYS A 233 16.44 -47.26 -28.31
C LYS A 233 15.95 -46.99 -29.74
N ALA A 234 14.83 -46.27 -29.89
CA ALA A 234 14.26 -45.90 -31.18
C ALA A 234 13.90 -44.41 -31.13
N THR A 235 14.37 -43.66 -32.12
CA THR A 235 14.22 -42.20 -32.21
C THR A 235 13.99 -41.79 -33.67
N PRO A 236 13.20 -40.74 -33.94
CA PRO A 236 12.87 -40.31 -35.30
C PRO A 236 14.11 -39.82 -36.06
N GLU A 237 14.08 -39.92 -37.39
CA GLU A 237 15.17 -39.47 -38.27
C GLU A 237 15.50 -37.98 -38.03
N ASN A 238 16.78 -37.61 -38.10
CA ASN A 238 17.26 -36.25 -37.87
C ASN A 238 16.94 -35.64 -36.49
N SER A 239 16.68 -36.49 -35.48
CA SER A 239 16.57 -36.03 -34.09
C SER A 239 17.91 -36.08 -33.35
N TYR A 240 18.04 -35.18 -32.38
CA TYR A 240 19.17 -35.11 -31.45
C TYR A 240 18.73 -35.57 -30.07
N VAL A 241 19.49 -36.47 -29.45
CA VAL A 241 19.24 -36.93 -28.08
C VAL A 241 20.40 -36.54 -27.18
N ILE A 242 20.07 -35.85 -26.09
CA ILE A 242 21.05 -35.50 -25.05
C ILE A 242 20.93 -36.54 -23.95
N THR A 243 21.92 -37.41 -23.83
CA THR A 243 21.91 -38.44 -22.79
C THR A 243 23.33 -38.77 -22.33
N LEU A 244 23.44 -39.73 -21.43
CA LEU A 244 24.72 -40.28 -20.97
C LEU A 244 25.34 -41.15 -22.07
N ASN A 245 26.50 -41.75 -21.81
CA ASN A 245 27.21 -42.55 -22.82
C ASN A 245 26.41 -43.83 -23.17
N TYR A 246 26.11 -44.05 -24.46
CA TYR A 246 25.42 -45.26 -24.95
C TYR A 246 26.28 -46.55 -24.86
N HIS A 247 27.62 -46.44 -24.85
CA HIS A 247 28.50 -47.54 -25.27
C HIS A 247 29.60 -47.98 -24.31
N GLU A 248 29.66 -47.52 -23.06
CA GLU A 248 30.66 -48.04 -22.12
C GLU A 248 30.09 -49.15 -21.24
N GLN A 249 30.70 -50.34 -21.36
CA GLN A 249 30.62 -51.37 -20.33
C GLN A 249 30.98 -50.76 -18.98
N LEU A 250 30.19 -51.12 -17.97
CA LEU A 250 30.18 -50.63 -16.59
C LEU A 250 31.56 -50.61 -15.91
N ASN A 251 32.40 -49.65 -16.27
CA ASN A 251 33.44 -49.17 -15.38
C ASN A 251 32.78 -48.18 -14.41
N TYR A 252 33.12 -48.26 -13.13
CA TYR A 252 32.64 -47.37 -12.07
C TYR A 252 33.21 -45.95 -12.24
N THR A 253 32.95 -45.32 -13.38
CA THR A 253 33.37 -43.96 -13.70
C THR A 253 32.30 -42.96 -13.24
N PRO A 254 32.71 -41.84 -12.65
CA PRO A 254 31.77 -40.82 -12.18
C PRO A 254 30.97 -40.24 -13.35
N ASN A 255 29.64 -40.29 -13.23
CA ASN A 255 28.71 -39.77 -14.23
C ASN A 255 27.95 -38.55 -13.67
N PRO A 256 27.27 -37.75 -14.51
CA PRO A 256 26.44 -36.63 -14.06
C PRO A 256 25.39 -36.97 -13.00
N SER A 257 24.78 -38.16 -13.05
CA SER A 257 23.79 -38.61 -12.06
C SER A 257 24.38 -38.86 -10.67
N LEU A 258 25.71 -39.02 -10.57
CA LEU A 258 26.41 -39.20 -9.29
C LEU A 258 26.13 -38.06 -8.32
N PHE A 259 26.05 -36.81 -8.80
CA PHE A 259 25.84 -35.66 -7.91
C PHE A 259 24.45 -35.65 -7.26
N GLU A 260 23.45 -36.29 -7.88
CA GLU A 260 22.10 -36.37 -7.31
C GLU A 260 22.07 -37.27 -6.07
N ILE A 261 22.76 -38.41 -6.14
CA ILE A 261 22.83 -39.40 -5.06
C ILE A 261 23.94 -39.10 -4.05
N ALA A 262 25.07 -38.55 -4.50
CA ALA A 262 26.19 -38.19 -3.65
C ALA A 262 25.85 -37.01 -2.74
N ALA A 263 24.96 -36.10 -3.14
CA ALA A 263 24.58 -34.95 -2.32
C ALA A 263 24.11 -35.34 -0.90
N PRO A 264 23.05 -36.15 -0.72
CA PRO A 264 22.63 -36.54 0.64
C PRO A 264 23.66 -37.43 1.35
N LEU A 265 24.33 -38.34 0.63
CA LEU A 265 25.35 -39.24 1.20
C LEU A 265 26.55 -38.47 1.77
N VAL A 266 27.04 -37.46 1.03
CA VAL A 266 28.15 -36.59 1.47
C VAL A 266 27.74 -35.77 2.68
N VAL A 267 26.51 -35.29 2.77
CA VAL A 267 26.07 -34.56 3.96
C VAL A 267 26.09 -35.47 5.19
N TYR A 268 25.59 -36.70 5.08
CA TYR A 268 25.67 -37.67 6.18
C TYR A 268 27.12 -37.87 6.63
N ALA A 269 28.03 -38.09 5.67
CA ALA A 269 29.45 -38.26 5.97
C ALA A 269 30.09 -37.01 6.59
N GLN A 270 29.75 -35.80 6.13
CA GLN A 270 30.26 -34.54 6.66
C GLN A 270 29.74 -34.23 8.06
N ASN A 271 28.43 -34.45 8.30
CA ASN A 271 27.82 -34.25 9.60
C ASN A 271 28.41 -35.22 10.62
N LEU A 272 28.60 -36.48 10.21
CA LEU A 272 29.29 -37.48 11.02
C LEU A 272 30.74 -37.08 11.32
N LYS A 273 31.49 -36.64 10.30
CA LYS A 273 32.87 -36.16 10.46
C LYS A 273 32.94 -34.99 11.44
N HIS A 274 32.10 -33.99 11.26
CA HIS A 274 32.06 -32.80 12.11
C HIS A 274 31.75 -33.16 13.56
N PHE A 275 30.74 -34.00 13.77
CA PHE A 275 30.37 -34.49 15.10
C PHE A 275 31.51 -35.26 15.77
N ILE A 276 32.16 -36.18 15.05
CA ILE A 276 33.27 -36.96 15.60
C ILE A 276 34.45 -36.04 15.95
N THR A 277 34.81 -35.10 15.07
CA THR A 277 35.91 -34.15 15.34
C THR A 277 35.61 -33.16 16.46
N GLY A 278 34.34 -32.79 16.68
CA GLY A 278 33.95 -31.81 17.69
C GLY A 278 33.65 -32.41 19.05
N THR A 279 33.14 -33.64 19.11
CA THR A 279 32.56 -34.22 20.34
C THR A 279 33.18 -35.56 20.75
N CYS A 280 33.68 -36.35 19.80
CA CYS A 280 34.22 -37.70 20.06
C CYS A 280 35.72 -37.83 19.72
N ASN A 281 36.44 -36.71 19.59
CA ASN A 281 37.84 -36.72 19.16
C ASN A 281 38.78 -37.35 20.19
N ASP A 282 38.46 -37.20 21.49
CA ASP A 282 39.30 -37.65 22.61
C ASP A 282 39.01 -39.10 23.05
N THR A 283 38.03 -39.79 22.44
CA THR A 283 37.67 -41.17 22.80
C THR A 283 38.37 -42.20 21.92
N THR A 284 38.92 -43.26 22.53
CA THR A 284 39.53 -44.39 21.81
C THR A 284 38.52 -45.23 21.02
N ASP A 285 37.24 -45.22 21.43
CA ASP A 285 36.17 -46.02 20.83
C ASP A 285 35.05 -45.12 20.28
N LYS A 286 35.29 -44.62 19.05
CA LYS A 286 34.44 -43.61 18.37
C LYS A 286 33.01 -44.12 18.13
N LEU A 287 32.83 -45.42 17.87
CA LEU A 287 31.52 -46.03 17.61
C LEU A 287 30.61 -45.98 18.85
N LYS A 288 31.18 -46.19 20.04
CA LYS A 288 30.44 -46.12 21.30
C LYS A 288 30.03 -44.69 21.67
N CYS A 289 30.88 -43.70 21.37
CA CYS A 289 30.55 -42.29 21.54
C CYS A 289 29.41 -41.86 20.60
N LEU A 290 29.47 -42.33 19.35
CA LEU A 290 28.46 -42.06 18.32
C LEU A 290 27.06 -42.52 18.75
N ARG A 291 26.91 -43.79 19.17
CA ARG A 291 25.62 -44.38 19.55
C ARG A 291 24.89 -43.63 20.67
N ASN A 292 25.63 -42.98 21.58
CA ASN A 292 25.05 -42.37 22.77
C ASN A 292 24.73 -40.88 22.60
N LYS A 293 25.41 -40.17 21.70
CA LYS A 293 25.41 -38.69 21.67
C LYS A 293 25.07 -38.08 20.32
N PHE A 294 24.99 -38.87 19.24
CA PHE A 294 24.69 -38.33 17.92
C PHE A 294 23.22 -37.91 17.84
N GLN A 295 22.98 -36.62 17.61
CA GLN A 295 21.65 -36.07 17.31
C GLN A 295 21.67 -35.57 15.87
N GLY A 296 20.65 -35.93 15.09
CA GLY A 296 20.52 -35.56 13.68
C GLY A 296 20.68 -34.05 13.48
N THR A 297 21.53 -33.65 12.54
CA THR A 297 21.87 -32.24 12.28
C THR A 297 21.19 -31.73 11.01
N PRO A 298 20.86 -30.42 10.96
CA PRO A 298 20.00 -29.84 9.92
C PRO A 298 20.59 -29.95 8.50
N GLN A 299 19.68 -29.92 7.53
CA GLN A 299 19.96 -30.06 6.10
C GLN A 299 20.91 -28.96 5.59
N SER A 300 22.10 -29.35 5.12
CA SER A 300 22.97 -28.50 4.32
C SER A 300 22.87 -28.90 2.85
N VAL A 301 22.59 -27.95 1.97
CA VAL A 301 22.54 -28.19 0.51
C VAL A 301 23.94 -27.97 -0.06
N LEU A 302 24.64 -29.06 -0.43
CA LEU A 302 25.94 -28.96 -1.10
C LEU A 302 25.80 -28.67 -2.59
N ARG A 303 26.71 -27.84 -3.11
CA ARG A 303 26.85 -27.62 -4.55
C ARG A 303 27.64 -28.77 -5.20
N PRO A 304 27.37 -29.11 -6.47
CA PRO A 304 28.13 -30.14 -7.19
C PRO A 304 29.65 -29.91 -7.20
N SER A 305 30.11 -28.66 -7.21
CA SER A 305 31.54 -28.33 -7.13
C SER A 305 32.16 -28.75 -5.79
N GLN A 306 31.45 -28.52 -4.68
CA GLN A 306 31.92 -28.93 -3.35
C GLN A 306 31.96 -30.45 -3.22
N ILE A 307 30.98 -31.15 -3.80
CA ILE A 307 30.96 -32.61 -3.86
C ILE A 307 32.16 -33.13 -4.65
N ALA A 308 32.45 -32.52 -5.81
CA ALA A 308 33.61 -32.88 -6.63
C ALA A 308 34.94 -32.65 -5.88
N ASP A 309 35.08 -31.53 -5.18
CA ASP A 309 36.27 -31.22 -4.37
C ASP A 309 36.45 -32.22 -3.21
N LEU A 310 35.36 -32.56 -2.51
CA LEU A 310 35.37 -33.49 -1.37
C LEU A 310 35.68 -34.93 -1.78
N LEU A 311 35.13 -35.37 -2.91
CA LEU A 311 35.35 -36.72 -3.47
C LEU A 311 36.60 -36.80 -4.36
N LYS A 312 37.31 -35.68 -4.56
CA LYS A 312 38.48 -35.51 -5.44
C LYS A 312 38.21 -36.00 -6.87
N ILE A 313 37.10 -35.60 -7.45
CA ILE A 313 36.68 -36.00 -8.80
C ILE A 313 37.26 -35.05 -9.84
N GLU A 314 37.81 -35.61 -10.92
CA GLU A 314 38.30 -34.82 -12.05
C GLU A 314 37.13 -34.26 -12.88
N THR A 315 36.94 -32.94 -12.85
CA THR A 315 35.77 -32.26 -13.45
C THR A 315 35.75 -32.24 -14.99
N SER A 316 36.88 -32.54 -15.63
CA SER A 316 37.06 -32.67 -17.08
C SER A 316 36.30 -33.87 -17.68
N SER A 317 36.16 -34.94 -16.88
CA SER A 317 35.61 -36.23 -17.32
C SER A 317 34.08 -36.30 -17.34
N ILE A 318 33.40 -35.32 -16.74
CA ILE A 318 31.95 -35.37 -16.51
C ILE A 318 31.20 -34.60 -17.59
N ASN A 319 30.78 -35.35 -18.61
CA ASN A 319 30.16 -34.80 -19.81
C ASN A 319 28.81 -35.45 -20.11
N TYR A 320 27.86 -34.65 -20.61
CA TYR A 320 26.70 -35.15 -21.36
C TYR A 320 27.08 -35.30 -22.82
N TYR A 321 26.50 -36.27 -23.50
CA TYR A 321 26.79 -36.53 -24.90
C TYR A 321 25.54 -36.32 -25.75
N VAL A 322 25.73 -35.69 -26.90
CA VAL A 322 24.68 -35.47 -27.88
C VAL A 322 24.84 -36.48 -28.99
N TYR A 323 23.77 -37.23 -29.22
CA TYR A 323 23.70 -38.24 -30.25
C TYR A 323 22.72 -37.82 -31.35
N LYS A 324 23.01 -38.18 -32.59
CA LYS A 324 22.08 -38.02 -33.71
C LYS A 324 21.63 -39.37 -34.21
N SER A 325 20.33 -39.48 -34.47
CA SER A 325 19.72 -40.67 -35.05
C SER A 325 19.85 -40.67 -36.57
N GLU A 326 20.37 -41.77 -37.14
CA GLU A 326 20.48 -42.02 -38.59
C GLU A 326 19.93 -43.42 -38.93
N ASN A 327 19.57 -43.65 -40.20
CA ASN A 327 18.77 -44.79 -40.64
C ASN A 327 19.32 -46.15 -40.17
N SER A 328 18.55 -46.86 -39.35
CA SER A 328 18.73 -48.27 -38.95
C SER A 328 20.06 -48.69 -38.29
N SER A 329 20.85 -47.77 -37.73
CA SER A 329 22.04 -48.11 -36.93
C SER A 329 22.19 -47.26 -35.67
N LEU A 330 23.08 -47.70 -34.76
CA LEU A 330 23.30 -47.11 -33.44
C LEU A 330 23.55 -45.59 -33.51
N PRO A 331 22.95 -44.80 -32.61
CA PRO A 331 23.07 -43.34 -32.63
C PRO A 331 24.53 -42.87 -32.59
N ARG A 332 24.90 -41.93 -33.46
CA ARG A 332 26.28 -41.42 -33.59
C ARG A 332 26.53 -40.27 -32.62
N LYS A 333 27.66 -40.31 -31.90
CA LYS A 333 28.07 -39.31 -30.91
C LYS A 333 28.67 -38.08 -31.59
N ILE A 334 28.05 -36.91 -31.45
CA ILE A 334 28.46 -35.68 -32.16
C ILE A 334 29.08 -34.64 -31.24
N PHE A 335 28.43 -34.33 -30.12
CA PHE A 335 28.91 -33.30 -29.20
C PHE A 335 29.12 -33.85 -27.79
N SER A 336 30.04 -33.23 -27.06
CA SER A 336 30.27 -33.44 -25.63
C SER A 336 30.08 -32.12 -24.89
N TYR A 337 29.15 -32.10 -23.95
CA TYR A 337 28.84 -30.95 -23.10
C TYR A 337 29.37 -31.17 -21.69
N ASN A 338 30.32 -30.33 -21.27
CA ASN A 338 30.88 -30.41 -19.92
C ASN A 338 30.07 -29.57 -18.92
N ILE A 339 29.66 -30.19 -17.81
CA ILE A 339 28.73 -29.58 -16.83
C ILE A 339 29.36 -28.43 -16.05
N PHE A 340 30.68 -28.49 -15.80
CA PHE A 340 31.38 -27.52 -14.97
C PHE A 340 31.87 -26.31 -15.77
N SER A 341 32.42 -26.54 -16.97
CA SER A 341 32.88 -25.46 -17.86
C SER A 341 31.74 -24.83 -18.68
N ASN A 342 30.55 -25.46 -18.72
CA ASN A 342 29.41 -25.07 -19.57
C ASN A 342 29.80 -24.92 -21.05
N ASN A 343 30.71 -25.76 -21.55
CA ASN A 343 31.19 -25.70 -22.93
C ASN A 343 30.74 -26.94 -23.72
N LEU A 344 30.31 -26.71 -24.96
CA LEU A 344 29.95 -27.75 -25.92
C LEU A 344 31.13 -27.95 -26.88
N THR A 345 31.67 -29.16 -26.90
CA THR A 345 32.79 -29.55 -27.76
C THR A 345 32.29 -30.46 -28.87
N LEU A 346 32.71 -30.17 -30.11
CA LEU A 346 32.43 -31.03 -31.26
C LEU A 346 33.40 -32.21 -31.24
N LEU A 347 32.87 -33.43 -31.32
CA LEU A 347 33.65 -34.67 -31.37
C LEU A 347 33.73 -35.24 -32.79
N ASP A 348 32.81 -34.85 -33.67
CA ASP A 348 32.71 -35.37 -35.03
C ASP A 348 32.72 -34.24 -36.06
N ASN A 349 33.77 -34.19 -36.88
CA ASN A 349 33.98 -33.14 -37.87
C ASN A 349 33.13 -33.30 -39.14
N THR A 350 32.32 -34.36 -39.24
CA THR A 350 31.49 -34.63 -40.43
C THR A 350 30.14 -33.89 -40.46
N VAL A 351 29.83 -33.14 -39.41
CA VAL A 351 28.57 -32.39 -39.28
C VAL A 351 28.74 -30.97 -39.79
N GLU A 352 27.89 -30.56 -40.74
CA GLU A 352 27.80 -29.17 -41.18
C GLU A 352 27.28 -28.30 -40.02
N LEU A 353 28.19 -27.56 -39.37
CA LEU A 353 27.77 -26.48 -38.48
C LEU A 353 27.09 -25.40 -39.32
N GLY A 354 25.95 -24.91 -38.85
CA GLY A 354 25.31 -23.75 -39.46
C GLY A 354 26.31 -22.60 -39.51
N ASN A 355 26.44 -21.95 -40.68
CA ASN A 355 27.26 -20.75 -40.82
C ASN A 355 26.91 -19.77 -39.69
N ALA A 356 27.92 -19.29 -38.97
CA ALA A 356 27.77 -18.38 -37.85
C ALA A 356 27.23 -17.02 -38.31
N SER A 357 25.92 -16.95 -38.53
CA SER A 357 25.18 -15.71 -38.71
C SER A 357 24.98 -15.05 -37.34
N GLU A 358 25.50 -13.84 -37.16
CA GLU A 358 25.13 -12.96 -36.05
C GLU A 358 23.59 -12.72 -36.00
N PRO A 359 22.98 -12.35 -34.85
CA PRO A 359 22.71 -13.26 -33.75
C PRO A 359 21.22 -13.18 -33.37
N GLY A 360 20.32 -13.91 -34.04
CA GLY A 360 18.88 -13.94 -33.69
C GLY A 360 18.27 -12.60 -33.22
N CYS A 361 17.80 -12.54 -31.98
CA CYS A 361 17.19 -11.34 -31.38
C CYS A 361 18.15 -10.16 -31.08
N LYS A 362 19.44 -10.28 -31.35
CA LYS A 362 20.44 -9.24 -31.06
C LYS A 362 20.49 -8.15 -32.13
N SER A 363 19.94 -8.40 -33.34
CA SER A 363 19.77 -7.39 -34.39
C SER A 363 18.56 -6.48 -34.16
N ASP A 364 17.40 -7.04 -33.79
CA ASP A 364 16.14 -6.31 -33.58
C ASP A 364 15.43 -6.65 -32.24
N PRO A 365 15.89 -6.07 -31.11
CA PRO A 365 15.35 -6.35 -29.78
C PRO A 365 13.88 -5.96 -29.61
N SER A 366 13.39 -4.96 -30.35
CA SER A 366 12.01 -4.47 -30.28
C SER A 366 11.00 -5.40 -30.96
N SER A 367 11.40 -6.05 -32.06
CA SER A 367 10.59 -7.10 -32.72
C SER A 367 10.51 -8.34 -31.85
N CYS A 368 11.63 -8.75 -31.24
CA CYS A 368 11.68 -9.90 -30.35
C CYS A 368 10.86 -9.75 -29.07
N GLN A 369 10.72 -8.54 -28.51
CA GLN A 369 9.84 -8.34 -27.35
C GLN A 369 8.36 -8.61 -27.66
N LYS A 370 7.94 -8.44 -28.93
CA LYS A 370 6.56 -8.71 -29.38
C LYS A 370 6.35 -10.16 -29.80
N GLN A 371 7.36 -10.77 -30.44
CA GLN A 371 7.24 -12.10 -31.05
C GLN A 371 7.68 -13.24 -30.13
N CYS A 372 8.57 -12.99 -29.18
CA CYS A 372 9.20 -14.02 -28.34
C CYS A 372 8.72 -13.94 -26.89
N LYS A 373 8.13 -15.03 -26.38
CA LYS A 373 7.59 -15.10 -25.01
C LYS A 373 8.66 -14.93 -23.93
N ASN A 374 9.88 -15.37 -24.18
CA ASN A 374 10.99 -15.26 -23.23
C ASN A 374 11.56 -13.82 -23.10
N PHE A 375 11.25 -12.93 -24.04
CA PHE A 375 11.62 -11.51 -23.97
C PHE A 375 10.49 -10.61 -23.45
N ALA A 376 9.25 -11.12 -23.38
CA ALA A 376 8.14 -10.43 -22.75
C ALA A 376 8.39 -10.24 -21.23
N SER A 377 8.22 -9.01 -20.74
CA SER A 377 8.39 -8.68 -19.32
C SER A 377 7.27 -9.34 -18.50
N ARG A 378 7.60 -10.41 -17.75
CA ARG A 378 6.72 -11.01 -16.74
C ARG A 378 7.43 -10.88 -15.39
N SER A 379 6.78 -10.21 -14.44
CA SER A 379 7.25 -10.00 -13.07
C SER A 379 7.35 -11.34 -12.32
N SER A 380 8.54 -11.94 -12.27
CA SER A 380 8.81 -13.21 -11.58
C SER A 380 9.04 -12.99 -10.08
N VAL A 381 8.07 -13.38 -9.25
CA VAL A 381 8.21 -13.50 -7.80
C VAL A 381 9.05 -14.74 -7.50
N GLY A 382 10.25 -14.55 -6.98
CA GLY A 382 11.16 -15.63 -6.57
C GLY A 382 10.69 -16.36 -5.31
N PHE A 383 10.61 -17.68 -5.39
CA PHE A 383 10.27 -18.62 -4.32
C PHE A 383 11.48 -18.84 -3.39
N ILE A 384 11.31 -18.63 -2.08
CA ILE A 384 12.21 -19.12 -1.02
C ILE A 384 11.31 -19.83 0.01
N PRO A 385 11.56 -21.10 0.37
CA PRO A 385 10.74 -21.79 1.36
C PRO A 385 11.24 -21.50 2.78
N GLY A 386 10.30 -21.19 3.68
CA GLY A 386 10.53 -21.22 5.12
C GLY A 386 10.46 -19.85 5.80
N ASP A 387 9.26 -19.26 5.84
CA ASP A 387 8.73 -18.53 6.99
C ASP A 387 7.23 -18.31 6.75
N CYS A 388 6.37 -18.65 7.71
CA CYS A 388 4.94 -18.35 7.66
C CYS A 388 4.73 -16.83 7.76
N GLU A 389 5.00 -16.09 6.69
CA GLU A 389 4.73 -14.66 6.60
C GLU A 389 3.29 -14.46 6.13
N ILE A 390 2.41 -14.02 7.04
CA ILE A 390 1.13 -13.41 6.64
C ILE A 390 1.49 -12.11 5.93
N ARG A 391 1.30 -12.09 4.61
CA ARG A 391 1.67 -10.95 3.77
C ARG A 391 0.43 -10.15 3.42
N ILE A 392 0.48 -8.83 3.61
CA ILE A 392 -0.55 -7.94 3.08
C ILE A 392 -0.38 -7.89 1.56
N ARG A 393 -1.47 -8.05 0.83
CA ARG A 393 -1.49 -7.93 -0.64
C ARG A 393 -0.98 -6.55 -1.05
N SER A 394 0.01 -6.52 -1.93
CA SER A 394 0.66 -5.28 -2.38
C SER A 394 -0.09 -4.56 -3.50
N GLU A 395 -1.32 -4.97 -3.80
CA GLU A 395 -2.12 -4.38 -4.88
C GLU A 395 -2.71 -3.02 -4.45
N SER A 396 -2.68 -2.03 -5.34
CA SER A 396 -3.03 -0.64 -5.02
C SER A 396 -4.45 -0.45 -4.48
N TRP A 397 -5.41 -1.24 -4.97
CA TRP A 397 -6.81 -1.18 -4.50
C TRP A 397 -6.96 -1.61 -3.04
N VAL A 398 -6.09 -2.52 -2.55
CA VAL A 398 -6.14 -3.00 -1.15
C VAL A 398 -5.86 -1.84 -0.20
N PHE A 399 -4.82 -1.04 -0.48
CA PHE A 399 -4.48 0.13 0.34
C PHE A 399 -5.53 1.25 0.25
N ALA A 400 -6.13 1.45 -0.93
CA ALA A 400 -7.21 2.42 -1.10
C ALA A 400 -8.44 2.07 -0.24
N PHE A 401 -8.91 0.81 -0.29
CA PHE A 401 -10.05 0.40 0.53
C PHE A 401 -9.72 0.29 2.02
N LEU A 402 -8.49 -0.10 2.37
CA LEU A 402 -8.05 -0.18 3.77
C LEU A 402 -7.99 1.22 4.42
N SER A 403 -7.47 2.22 3.72
CA SER A 403 -7.44 3.61 4.20
C SER A 403 -8.85 4.21 4.32
N LEU A 404 -9.72 3.97 3.34
CA LEU A 404 -11.10 4.42 3.37
C LEU A 404 -11.90 3.76 4.52
N SER A 405 -11.64 2.48 4.77
CA SER A 405 -12.20 1.75 5.92
C SER A 405 -11.71 2.29 7.25
N LEU A 406 -10.40 2.57 7.39
CA LEU A 406 -9.85 3.16 8.61
C LEU A 406 -10.51 4.51 8.92
N LEU A 407 -10.68 5.36 7.90
CA LEU A 407 -11.39 6.64 8.04
C LEU A 407 -12.85 6.43 8.49
N GLY A 408 -13.56 5.48 7.88
CA GLY A 408 -14.92 5.11 8.26
C GLY A 408 -15.03 4.65 9.72
N VAL A 409 -14.10 3.83 10.19
CA VAL A 409 -14.02 3.37 11.59
C VAL A 409 -13.77 4.54 12.55
N LEU A 410 -12.83 5.43 12.24
CA LEU A 410 -12.54 6.61 13.06
C LEU A 410 -13.76 7.52 13.20
N PHE A 411 -14.49 7.75 12.10
CA PHE A 411 -15.72 8.53 12.13
C PHE A 411 -16.82 7.87 12.98
N CYS A 412 -16.96 6.55 12.89
CA CYS A 412 -17.88 5.80 13.73
C CYS A 412 -17.50 5.89 15.23
N ILE A 413 -16.20 5.83 15.56
CA ILE A 413 -15.71 6.00 16.93
C ILE A 413 -16.04 7.41 17.45
N ALA A 414 -15.83 8.45 16.64
CA ALA A 414 -16.16 9.82 17.03
C ALA A 414 -17.66 9.99 17.34
N ILE A 415 -18.54 9.44 16.47
CA ILE A 415 -19.99 9.44 16.72
C ILE A 415 -20.33 8.62 17.97
N LEU A 416 -19.69 7.47 18.17
CA LEU A 416 -19.92 6.61 19.35
C LEU A 416 -19.57 7.35 20.64
N ILE A 417 -18.42 8.01 20.68
CA ILE A 417 -17.98 8.83 21.83
C ILE A 417 -18.98 9.97 22.06
N PHE A 418 -19.40 10.67 21.01
CA PHE A 418 -20.41 11.72 21.13
C PHE A 418 -21.72 11.20 21.74
N LEU A 419 -22.22 10.05 21.27
CA LEU A 419 -23.44 9.43 21.80
C LEU A 419 -23.25 8.96 23.25
N LEU A 420 -22.10 8.39 23.62
CA LEU A 420 -21.77 8.00 25.00
C LEU A 420 -21.76 9.20 25.94
N VAL A 421 -21.07 10.28 25.54
CA VAL A 421 -21.02 11.54 26.32
C VAL A 421 -22.42 12.12 26.48
N SER A 422 -23.24 12.10 25.44
CA SER A 422 -24.61 12.61 25.50
C SER A 422 -25.51 11.79 26.43
N ILE A 423 -25.31 10.46 26.51
CA ILE A 423 -26.02 9.59 27.46
C ILE A 423 -25.56 9.88 28.90
N CYS A 424 -24.25 10.01 29.12
CA CYS A 424 -23.68 10.34 30.43
C CYS A 424 -24.17 11.69 30.96
N ARG A 425 -24.40 12.67 30.07
CA ARG A 425 -24.97 13.98 30.41
C ARG A 425 -26.49 13.99 30.62
N ARG A 426 -27.15 12.82 30.56
CA ARG A 426 -28.62 12.66 30.70
C ARG A 426 -29.44 13.55 29.78
N ASN A 427 -28.93 13.92 28.61
CA ASN A 427 -29.77 14.52 27.58
C ASN A 427 -30.79 13.45 27.17
N VAL A 428 -32.10 13.76 27.21
CA VAL A 428 -33.17 12.77 27.01
C VAL A 428 -33.14 12.30 25.54
N LEU A 429 -32.50 11.16 25.27
CA LEU A 429 -32.65 10.48 23.99
C LEU A 429 -34.02 9.77 23.98
N GLU A 430 -34.94 10.25 23.14
CA GLU A 430 -36.19 9.51 22.88
C GLU A 430 -35.88 8.14 22.23
N GLY A 431 -36.39 7.05 22.80
CA GLY A 431 -36.25 5.69 22.27
C GLY A 431 -35.13 4.87 22.93
N ASN A 432 -34.91 3.63 22.47
CA ASN A 432 -33.87 2.74 23.00
C ASN A 432 -32.50 3.07 22.37
N PRO A 433 -31.55 3.69 23.12
CA PRO A 433 -30.23 4.08 22.59
C PRO A 433 -29.31 2.87 22.39
N VAL A 434 -29.57 1.74 23.06
CA VAL A 434 -28.72 0.54 22.94
C VAL A 434 -28.70 0.04 21.50
N LEU A 435 -29.85 0.05 20.83
CA LEU A 435 -29.96 -0.42 19.46
C LEU A 435 -29.26 0.48 18.44
N THR A 436 -29.16 1.79 18.70
CA THR A 436 -28.42 2.72 17.84
C THR A 436 -26.91 2.55 18.00
N MET A 437 -26.46 2.30 19.22
CA MET A 437 -25.06 1.98 19.49
C MET A 437 -24.69 0.64 18.87
N LEU A 438 -25.56 -0.38 18.99
CA LEU A 438 -25.34 -1.68 18.36
C LEU A 438 -25.30 -1.57 16.83
N LEU A 439 -26.14 -0.73 16.23
CA LEU A 439 -26.13 -0.47 14.78
C LEU A 439 -24.82 0.21 14.35
N LEU A 440 -24.31 1.14 15.14
CA LEU A 440 -23.03 1.81 14.85
C LEU A 440 -21.85 0.82 14.96
N VAL A 441 -21.87 -0.07 15.95
CA VAL A 441 -20.89 -1.17 16.07
C VAL A 441 -20.99 -2.13 14.87
N ALA A 442 -22.20 -2.45 14.39
CA ALA A 442 -22.37 -3.26 13.18
C ALA A 442 -21.77 -2.58 11.93
N VAL A 443 -21.91 -1.27 11.79
CA VAL A 443 -21.28 -0.49 10.69
C VAL A 443 -19.76 -0.49 10.82
N MET A 444 -19.21 -0.38 12.04
CA MET A 444 -17.76 -0.55 12.27
C MET A 444 -17.27 -1.94 11.86
N LEU A 445 -18.03 -2.99 12.19
CA LEU A 445 -17.69 -4.37 11.80
C LEU A 445 -17.70 -4.54 10.27
N MET A 446 -18.60 -3.88 9.54
CA MET A 446 -18.58 -3.88 8.07
C MET A 446 -17.30 -3.26 7.50
N PHE A 447 -16.83 -2.13 8.04
CA PHE A 447 -15.54 -1.56 7.63
C PHE A 447 -14.37 -2.50 7.98
N CYS A 448 -14.32 -3.03 9.19
CA CYS A 448 -13.27 -3.97 9.62
C CYS A 448 -13.24 -5.29 8.81
N SER A 449 -14.33 -5.66 8.15
CA SER A 449 -14.43 -6.89 7.35
C SER A 449 -13.52 -6.92 6.12
N ILE A 450 -12.89 -5.79 5.77
CA ILE A 450 -11.88 -5.72 4.69
C ILE A 450 -10.53 -6.34 5.11
N LEU A 451 -10.23 -6.40 6.41
CA LEU A 451 -8.95 -6.90 6.91
C LEU A 451 -8.65 -8.33 6.42
N PRO A 452 -9.55 -9.32 6.55
CA PRO A 452 -9.31 -10.67 6.02
C PRO A 452 -9.12 -10.73 4.49
N LEU A 453 -9.66 -9.77 3.72
CA LEU A 453 -9.48 -9.68 2.26
C LEU A 453 -8.10 -9.14 1.88
N SER A 454 -7.51 -8.29 2.72
CA SER A 454 -6.19 -7.70 2.49
C SER A 454 -5.03 -8.67 2.75
N LEU A 455 -5.28 -9.79 3.44
CA LEU A 455 -4.26 -10.75 3.83
C LEU A 455 -4.12 -11.89 2.81
N GLU A 456 -2.89 -12.21 2.46
CA GLU A 456 -2.51 -13.41 1.71
C GLU A 456 -1.63 -14.29 2.60
N GLY A 457 -1.92 -15.58 2.64
CA GLY A 457 -1.23 -16.53 3.50
C GLY A 457 -0.91 -17.83 2.77
N ASP A 458 0.09 -18.53 3.30
CA ASP A 458 0.55 -19.83 2.81
C ASP A 458 -0.54 -20.91 2.80
N LYS A 459 -0.21 -22.07 2.21
CA LYS A 459 -1.16 -23.17 1.94
C LYS A 459 -1.89 -23.68 3.20
N SER A 460 -1.34 -23.54 4.41
CA SER A 460 -2.03 -23.92 5.67
C SER A 460 -2.89 -22.79 6.26
N THR A 461 -2.51 -21.51 6.11
CA THR A 461 -3.30 -20.37 6.60
C THR A 461 -4.39 -19.94 5.63
N LYS A 462 -4.32 -20.39 4.37
CA LYS A 462 -5.30 -20.09 3.32
C LYS A 462 -6.73 -20.55 3.66
N GLU A 463 -6.89 -21.69 4.33
CA GLU A 463 -8.22 -22.18 4.75
C GLU A 463 -8.82 -21.30 5.86
N SER A 464 -8.01 -20.94 6.87
CA SER A 464 -8.43 -20.06 7.96
C SER A 464 -8.74 -18.64 7.48
N ILE A 465 -7.91 -18.09 6.58
CA ILE A 465 -8.15 -16.77 5.97
C ILE A 465 -9.43 -16.80 5.12
N CYS A 466 -9.65 -17.88 4.36
CA CYS A 466 -10.86 -18.04 3.57
C CYS A 466 -12.12 -18.10 4.44
N LEU A 467 -12.08 -18.84 5.56
CA LEU A 467 -13.18 -18.89 6.51
C LEU A 467 -13.44 -17.51 7.14
N ALA A 468 -12.38 -16.82 7.57
CA ALA A 468 -12.47 -15.48 8.13
C ALA A 468 -13.06 -14.47 7.14
N ARG A 469 -12.71 -14.56 5.85
CA ARG A 469 -13.32 -13.75 4.78
C ARG A 469 -14.83 -13.99 4.69
N ALA A 470 -15.24 -15.25 4.54
CA ALA A 470 -16.66 -15.58 4.39
C ALA A 470 -17.49 -15.12 5.60
N LEU A 471 -17.04 -15.41 6.82
CA LEU A 471 -17.73 -15.04 8.06
C LEU A 471 -17.79 -13.52 8.26
N ALA A 472 -16.69 -12.81 8.04
CA ALA A 472 -16.65 -11.35 8.23
C ALA A 472 -17.66 -10.64 7.33
N ILE A 473 -17.73 -11.03 6.05
CA ILE A 473 -18.63 -10.39 5.08
C ILE A 473 -20.10 -10.69 5.41
N THR A 474 -20.46 -11.96 5.60
CA THR A 474 -21.88 -12.34 5.72
C THR A 474 -22.51 -11.91 7.04
N LEU A 475 -21.75 -11.99 8.14
CA LEU A 475 -22.22 -11.63 9.47
C LEU A 475 -22.34 -10.11 9.64
N SER A 476 -21.42 -9.33 9.05
CA SER A 476 -21.47 -7.87 9.17
C SER A 476 -22.69 -7.26 8.47
N PHE A 477 -23.06 -7.76 7.28
CA PHE A 477 -24.32 -7.38 6.62
C PHE A 477 -25.56 -7.76 7.41
N SER A 478 -25.62 -9.00 7.91
CA SER A 478 -26.76 -9.48 8.68
C SER A 478 -26.95 -8.74 10.00
N ALA A 479 -25.85 -8.39 10.68
CA ALA A 479 -25.90 -7.58 11.89
C ALA A 479 -26.55 -6.21 11.63
N ALA A 480 -26.19 -5.54 10.54
CA ALA A 480 -26.79 -4.25 10.19
C ALA A 480 -28.27 -4.38 9.78
N PHE A 481 -28.60 -5.32 8.89
CA PHE A 481 -29.98 -5.48 8.40
C PHE A 481 -30.94 -5.98 9.48
N SER A 482 -30.52 -6.88 10.36
CA SER A 482 -31.34 -7.34 11.49
C SER A 482 -31.71 -6.20 12.45
N LEU A 483 -30.77 -5.29 12.72
CA LEU A 483 -31.00 -4.13 13.59
C LEU A 483 -31.93 -3.09 12.95
N ILE A 484 -31.73 -2.78 11.66
CA ILE A 484 -32.60 -1.83 10.94
C ILE A 484 -34.01 -2.42 10.82
N LEU A 485 -34.13 -3.72 10.54
CA LEU A 485 -35.42 -4.40 10.39
C LEU A 485 -36.17 -4.46 11.72
N SER A 486 -35.51 -4.88 12.79
CA SER A 486 -36.09 -4.93 14.14
C SER A 486 -36.58 -3.54 14.59
N ARG A 487 -35.83 -2.48 14.28
CA ARG A 487 -36.23 -1.10 14.57
C ARG A 487 -37.38 -0.62 13.69
N SER A 488 -37.38 -0.95 12.41
CA SER A 488 -38.43 -0.58 11.45
C SER A 488 -39.77 -1.24 11.80
N ILE A 489 -39.78 -2.51 12.21
CA ILE A 489 -40.98 -3.22 12.66
C ILE A 489 -41.55 -2.57 13.94
N LEU A 490 -40.70 -2.18 14.88
CA LEU A 490 -41.12 -1.43 16.07
C LEU A 490 -41.76 -0.09 15.69
N LEU A 491 -41.14 0.67 14.78
CA LEU A 491 -41.67 1.95 14.31
C LEU A 491 -43.01 1.80 13.56
N ALA A 492 -43.16 0.73 12.77
CA ALA A 492 -44.40 0.45 12.04
C ALA A 492 -45.55 0.10 13.00
N THR A 493 -45.30 -0.78 13.97
CA THR A 493 -46.29 -1.21 14.98
C THR A 493 -46.66 -0.11 15.98
N ALA A 494 -45.76 0.85 16.23
CA ALA A 494 -46.03 1.99 17.09
C ALA A 494 -46.83 3.13 16.41
N SER A 495 -47.06 3.06 15.10
CA SER A 495 -47.78 4.10 14.36
C SER A 495 -49.31 3.96 14.53
N LYS A 496 -49.98 5.06 14.91
CA LYS A 496 -51.41 5.12 15.29
C LYS A 496 -52.40 4.66 14.21
N GLU A 497 -51.97 4.50 12.96
CA GLU A 497 -52.84 4.18 11.82
C GLU A 497 -53.12 2.68 11.64
N ILE A 498 -52.35 1.80 12.28
CA ILE A 498 -52.53 0.34 12.22
C ILE A 498 -52.93 -0.11 13.62
N GLY A 499 -54.21 -0.45 13.81
CA GLY A 499 -54.89 -0.63 15.11
C GLY A 499 -54.40 -1.75 16.05
N PHE A 500 -53.10 -1.94 16.24
CA PHE A 500 -52.54 -2.79 17.29
C PHE A 500 -52.00 -1.94 18.45
N MET A 501 -52.51 -2.19 19.66
CA MET A 501 -52.16 -1.45 20.88
C MET A 501 -50.70 -1.66 21.35
N SER A 502 -50.15 -0.55 21.87
CA SER A 502 -49.15 -0.40 22.95
C SER A 502 -47.72 -0.96 22.77
N HIS A 503 -46.74 -0.11 23.09
CA HIS A 503 -45.32 -0.38 23.32
C HIS A 503 -44.89 -1.86 23.24
N VAL A 504 -44.30 -2.27 22.12
CA VAL A 504 -43.59 -3.55 22.04
C VAL A 504 -42.44 -3.53 23.04
N ALA A 505 -42.41 -4.52 23.93
CA ALA A 505 -41.38 -4.64 24.96
C ALA A 505 -39.99 -4.82 24.33
N GLY A 506 -39.00 -4.06 24.80
CA GLY A 506 -37.61 -4.14 24.32
C GLY A 506 -37.01 -5.57 24.27
N PRO A 507 -37.33 -6.49 25.20
CA PRO A 507 -36.87 -7.89 25.12
C PRO A 507 -37.33 -8.63 23.86
N VAL A 508 -38.56 -8.40 23.39
CA VAL A 508 -39.10 -9.04 22.18
C VAL A 508 -38.33 -8.53 20.95
N GLN A 509 -38.00 -7.25 20.93
CA GLN A 509 -37.20 -6.61 19.89
C GLN A 509 -35.77 -7.20 19.82
N SER A 510 -35.14 -7.41 20.98
CA SER A 510 -33.83 -8.05 21.07
C SER A 510 -33.85 -9.51 20.63
N PHE A 511 -34.89 -10.27 21.02
CA PHE A 511 -35.07 -11.66 20.60
C PHE A 511 -35.23 -11.77 19.08
N LEU A 512 -36.05 -10.91 18.47
CA LEU A 512 -36.22 -10.85 17.02
C LEU A 512 -34.89 -10.55 16.31
N CYS A 513 -34.11 -9.60 16.82
CA CYS A 513 -32.81 -9.25 16.25
C CYS A 513 -31.82 -10.42 16.31
N LEU A 514 -31.73 -11.09 17.47
CA LEU A 514 -30.85 -12.25 17.67
C LEU A 514 -31.26 -13.40 16.77
N PHE A 515 -32.56 -13.68 16.64
CA PHE A 515 -33.07 -14.72 15.76
C PHE A 515 -32.71 -14.48 14.29
N ILE A 516 -32.94 -13.26 13.76
CA ILE A 516 -32.61 -12.91 12.37
C ILE A 516 -31.09 -13.05 12.12
N PHE A 517 -30.26 -12.54 13.04
CA PHE A 517 -28.81 -12.69 12.95
C PHE A 517 -28.36 -14.15 13.03
N GLY A 518 -28.96 -14.92 13.94
CA GLY A 518 -28.64 -16.33 14.20
C GLY A 518 -28.87 -17.23 12.99
N VAL A 519 -29.90 -16.97 12.17
CA VAL A 519 -30.15 -17.73 10.93
C VAL A 519 -28.97 -17.55 9.95
N GLN A 520 -28.49 -16.33 9.71
CA GLN A 520 -27.34 -16.10 8.84
C GLN A 520 -26.05 -16.70 9.43
N ALA A 521 -25.88 -16.64 10.75
CA ALA A 521 -24.73 -17.23 11.42
C ALA A 521 -24.67 -18.75 11.24
N ALA A 522 -25.82 -19.43 11.39
CA ALA A 522 -25.93 -20.86 11.15
C ALA A 522 -25.62 -21.23 9.68
N LEU A 523 -26.15 -20.46 8.72
CA LEU A 523 -25.87 -20.65 7.28
C LEU A 523 -24.37 -20.48 6.97
N SER A 524 -23.71 -19.50 7.59
CA SER A 524 -22.30 -19.22 7.35
C SER A 524 -21.38 -20.27 8.01
N LEU A 525 -21.80 -20.88 9.13
CA LEU A 525 -21.05 -21.93 9.81
C LEU A 525 -21.10 -23.28 9.09
N GLN A 526 -22.18 -23.58 8.35
CA GLN A 526 -22.31 -24.82 7.56
C GLN A 526 -21.27 -24.93 6.43
N VAL A 527 -20.62 -23.83 6.07
CA VAL A 527 -19.74 -23.71 4.91
C VAL A 527 -18.25 -23.95 5.23
N VAL A 528 -17.92 -24.19 6.51
CA VAL A 528 -16.54 -24.39 7.02
C VAL A 528 -15.74 -25.46 6.25
N ASN A 529 -16.40 -26.52 5.75
CA ASN A 529 -15.73 -27.65 5.10
C ASN A 529 -15.48 -27.50 3.58
N ARG A 530 -15.89 -26.40 2.93
CA ARG A 530 -15.83 -26.25 1.45
C ARG A 530 -15.20 -24.92 0.97
N CYS A 531 -14.18 -24.43 1.67
CA CYS A 531 -13.74 -23.04 1.50
C CYS A 531 -13.16 -22.68 0.11
N SER A 532 -12.44 -23.59 -0.56
CA SER A 532 -11.77 -23.26 -1.84
C SER A 532 -12.71 -22.94 -2.99
N ASP A 533 -13.95 -23.44 -2.95
CA ASP A 533 -14.85 -23.43 -4.10
C ASP A 533 -15.91 -22.31 -4.01
N ILE A 534 -16.04 -21.67 -2.84
CA ILE A 534 -17.07 -20.65 -2.58
C ILE A 534 -16.88 -19.42 -3.48
N PHE A 535 -15.64 -18.93 -3.57
CA PHE A 535 -15.30 -17.68 -4.28
C PHE A 535 -15.00 -17.88 -5.77
N ARG A 536 -14.87 -19.14 -6.24
CA ARG A 536 -14.58 -19.45 -7.66
C ARG A 536 -15.81 -19.44 -8.56
N GLY A 537 -17.01 -19.67 -8.01
CA GLY A 537 -18.27 -19.76 -8.75
C GLY A 537 -19.38 -18.86 -8.20
N TYR A 538 -20.64 -19.22 -8.48
CA TYR A 538 -21.84 -18.52 -8.01
C TYR A 538 -22.24 -18.86 -6.57
N SER A 539 -21.53 -19.80 -5.93
CA SER A 539 -21.81 -20.28 -4.57
C SER A 539 -21.76 -19.18 -3.51
N PHE A 540 -20.88 -18.19 -3.67
CA PHE A 540 -20.85 -17.03 -2.78
C PHE A 540 -22.14 -16.18 -2.85
N VAL A 541 -22.72 -16.01 -4.03
CA VAL A 541 -23.99 -15.27 -4.21
C VAL A 541 -25.14 -16.01 -3.50
N TYR A 542 -25.13 -17.35 -3.52
CA TYR A 542 -26.09 -18.15 -2.77
C TYR A 542 -25.99 -17.90 -1.25
N LEU A 543 -24.79 -17.80 -0.70
CA LEU A 543 -24.58 -17.50 0.73
C LEU A 543 -25.11 -16.11 1.13
N LEU A 544 -25.17 -15.17 0.18
CA LEU A 544 -25.68 -13.81 0.38
C LEU A 544 -27.20 -13.68 0.14
N SER A 545 -27.86 -14.72 -0.39
CA SER A 545 -29.28 -14.68 -0.75
C SER A 545 -30.21 -14.33 0.41
N TYR A 546 -29.94 -14.82 1.62
CA TYR A 546 -30.71 -14.48 2.82
C TYR A 546 -30.58 -13.00 3.19
N ASN A 547 -29.38 -12.42 3.09
CA ASN A 547 -29.18 -10.97 3.29
C ASN A 547 -29.94 -10.15 2.23
N ALA A 548 -29.96 -10.60 0.96
CA ALA A 548 -30.74 -9.96 -0.08
C ALA A 548 -32.26 -10.04 0.20
N MET A 549 -32.74 -11.16 0.74
CA MET A 549 -34.14 -11.32 1.16
C MET A 549 -34.50 -10.36 2.32
N LEU A 550 -33.61 -10.20 3.30
CA LEU A 550 -33.79 -9.23 4.38
C LEU A 550 -33.87 -7.78 3.85
N LEU A 551 -33.04 -7.44 2.87
CA LEU A 551 -33.07 -6.13 2.23
C LEU A 551 -34.37 -5.90 1.44
N LEU A 552 -34.88 -6.92 0.74
CA LEU A 552 -36.18 -6.84 0.06
C LEU A 552 -37.32 -6.63 1.05
N LEU A 553 -37.31 -7.37 2.17
CA LEU A 553 -38.31 -7.20 3.24
C LEU A 553 -38.25 -5.79 3.83
N LEU A 554 -37.04 -5.26 4.05
CA LEU A 554 -36.83 -3.88 4.48
C LEU A 554 -37.39 -2.87 3.46
N LEU A 555 -37.16 -3.10 2.17
CA LEU A 555 -37.69 -2.24 1.10
C LEU A 555 -39.23 -2.20 1.09
N CYS A 556 -39.88 -3.33 1.37
CA CYS A 556 -41.34 -3.41 1.49
C CYS A 556 -41.89 -2.73 2.75
N LEU A 557 -41.16 -2.79 3.89
CA LEU A 557 -41.60 -2.22 5.16
C LEU A 557 -41.30 -0.71 5.29
N CYS A 558 -40.23 -0.23 4.68
CA CYS A 558 -39.78 1.17 4.82
C CYS A 558 -40.79 2.25 4.36
N PRO A 559 -41.66 2.05 3.34
CA PRO A 559 -42.69 3.01 2.98
C PRO A 559 -43.72 3.26 4.10
N LEU A 560 -44.01 2.25 4.92
CA LEU A 560 -44.99 2.32 6.01
C LEU A 560 -44.51 3.24 7.15
N ILE A 561 -43.19 3.37 7.34
CA ILE A 561 -42.59 4.16 8.43
C ILE A 561 -42.26 5.61 8.04
N VAL A 562 -42.36 5.99 6.76
CA VAL A 562 -42.00 7.35 6.26
C VAL A 562 -42.81 8.46 6.96
N LYS A 563 -44.08 8.18 7.25
CA LYS A 563 -45.00 9.13 7.89
C LYS A 563 -44.76 9.26 9.40
N CYS A 564 -43.96 8.38 10.01
CA CYS A 564 -43.70 8.42 11.44
C CYS A 564 -42.79 9.61 11.79
N GLN A 565 -43.32 10.56 12.58
CA GLN A 565 -42.59 11.78 12.98
C GLN A 565 -41.85 11.65 14.33
N ARG A 566 -42.02 10.54 15.05
CA ARG A 566 -41.37 10.28 16.34
C ARG A 566 -39.86 10.07 16.22
N ASN A 567 -39.12 10.35 17.29
CA ASN A 567 -37.67 10.12 17.39
C ASN A 567 -36.88 10.76 16.22
N TYR A 568 -36.94 12.09 16.08
CA TYR A 568 -36.17 12.85 15.08
C TYR A 568 -36.46 12.49 13.61
N LYS A 569 -37.69 12.10 13.26
CA LYS A 569 -38.07 11.70 11.89
C LYS A 569 -37.23 10.52 11.35
N GLU A 570 -36.77 9.64 12.25
CA GLU A 570 -35.91 8.49 11.95
C GLU A 570 -36.45 7.58 10.84
N GLY A 571 -37.77 7.40 10.77
CA GLY A 571 -38.43 6.61 9.73
C GLY A 571 -38.09 7.07 8.32
N LYS A 572 -37.99 8.39 8.08
CA LYS A 572 -37.60 8.94 6.77
C LYS A 572 -36.18 8.53 6.41
N TYR A 573 -35.24 8.70 7.34
CA TYR A 573 -33.83 8.40 7.11
C TYR A 573 -33.58 6.92 6.85
N PHE A 574 -34.31 6.02 7.51
CA PHE A 574 -34.26 4.59 7.20
C PHE A 574 -34.79 4.27 5.80
N THR A 575 -35.88 4.90 5.36
CA THR A 575 -36.37 4.71 3.99
C THR A 575 -35.35 5.18 2.94
N TRP A 576 -34.72 6.35 3.15
CA TRP A 576 -33.65 6.83 2.26
C TRP A 576 -32.44 5.88 2.28
N ALA A 577 -32.03 5.38 3.44
CA ALA A 577 -30.94 4.43 3.58
C ALA A 577 -31.20 3.10 2.85
N VAL A 578 -32.40 2.52 3.03
CA VAL A 578 -32.76 1.25 2.40
C VAL A 578 -32.90 1.40 0.88
N ALA A 579 -33.42 2.54 0.40
CA ALA A 579 -33.47 2.83 -1.03
C ALA A 579 -32.06 2.92 -1.65
N THR A 580 -31.13 3.65 -1.03
CA THR A 580 -29.75 3.78 -1.53
C THR A 580 -28.99 2.45 -1.48
N ILE A 581 -29.14 1.68 -0.40
CA ILE A 581 -28.51 0.36 -0.28
C ILE A 581 -29.06 -0.62 -1.31
N SER A 582 -30.37 -0.59 -1.59
CA SER A 582 -30.98 -1.43 -2.62
C SER A 582 -30.40 -1.14 -4.00
N ILE A 583 -30.24 0.14 -4.36
CA ILE A 583 -29.60 0.54 -5.63
C ILE A 583 -28.16 0.02 -5.69
N LEU A 584 -27.38 0.18 -4.62
CA LEU A 584 -26.00 -0.31 -4.57
C LEU A 584 -25.94 -1.83 -4.76
N TRP A 585 -26.78 -2.59 -4.04
CA TRP A 585 -26.85 -4.05 -4.15
C TRP A 585 -27.25 -4.55 -5.53
N CYS A 586 -28.16 -3.84 -6.20
CA CYS A 586 -28.51 -4.12 -7.60
C CYS A 586 -27.35 -3.89 -8.58
N VAL A 587 -26.36 -3.06 -8.24
CA VAL A 587 -25.19 -2.79 -9.09
C VAL A 587 -24.05 -3.76 -8.82
N TRP A 588 -23.67 -3.96 -7.56
CA TRP A 588 -22.44 -4.71 -7.26
C TRP A 588 -22.63 -6.25 -7.30
N ILE A 589 -23.82 -6.79 -7.02
CA ILE A 589 -24.07 -8.24 -7.10
C ILE A 589 -23.95 -8.74 -8.55
N PRO A 590 -24.58 -8.11 -9.56
CA PRO A 590 -24.38 -8.48 -10.96
C PRO A 590 -22.93 -8.24 -11.42
N ALA A 591 -22.29 -7.15 -10.98
CA ALA A 591 -20.89 -6.91 -11.28
C ALA A 591 -20.00 -8.06 -10.77
N TYR A 592 -20.23 -8.57 -9.56
CA TYR A 592 -19.50 -9.71 -9.02
C TYR A 592 -19.71 -11.00 -9.84
N ALA A 593 -20.91 -11.18 -10.40
CA ALA A 593 -21.25 -12.36 -11.20
C ALA A 593 -20.64 -12.33 -12.62
N LEU A 594 -20.44 -11.14 -13.20
CA LEU A 594 -19.95 -10.94 -14.58
C LEU A 594 -18.43 -10.79 -14.69
N VAL A 595 -17.77 -10.36 -13.62
CA VAL A 595 -16.36 -9.98 -13.62
C VAL A 595 -15.43 -11.20 -13.46
N ASP A 596 -14.29 -11.16 -14.17
CA ASP A 596 -13.24 -12.18 -14.12
C ASP A 596 -12.68 -12.38 -12.70
N GLN A 597 -12.20 -13.60 -12.40
CA GLN A 597 -11.76 -14.01 -11.06
C GLN A 597 -10.74 -13.08 -10.40
N GLN A 598 -9.95 -12.35 -11.17
CA GLN A 598 -8.93 -11.41 -10.66
C GLN A 598 -9.52 -10.18 -9.97
N TYR A 599 -10.70 -9.70 -10.40
CA TYR A 599 -11.29 -8.45 -9.90
C TYR A 599 -12.45 -8.67 -8.92
N LYS A 600 -12.85 -9.92 -8.68
CA LYS A 600 -13.96 -10.28 -7.78
C LYS A 600 -13.75 -9.75 -6.34
N ASP A 601 -12.53 -9.86 -5.83
CA ASP A 601 -12.19 -9.36 -4.48
C ASP A 601 -12.33 -7.83 -4.39
N SER A 602 -11.97 -7.10 -5.45
CA SER A 602 -12.09 -5.63 -5.52
C SER A 602 -13.56 -5.18 -5.55
N VAL A 603 -14.41 -5.86 -6.33
CA VAL A 603 -15.87 -5.59 -6.39
C VAL A 603 -16.51 -5.84 -5.02
N LEU A 604 -16.05 -6.86 -4.30
CA LEU A 604 -16.56 -7.16 -2.97
C LEU A 604 -16.17 -6.09 -1.93
N CYS A 605 -14.92 -5.62 -1.94
CA CYS A 605 -14.49 -4.49 -1.11
C CYS A 605 -15.28 -3.21 -1.42
N PHE A 606 -15.57 -2.95 -2.69
CA PHE A 606 -16.44 -1.85 -3.10
C PHE A 606 -17.86 -1.99 -2.53
N GLY A 607 -18.46 -3.19 -2.58
CA GLY A 607 -19.77 -3.48 -2.00
C GLY A 607 -19.82 -3.23 -0.50
N LEU A 608 -18.82 -3.68 0.26
CA LEU A 608 -18.71 -3.47 1.71
C LEU A 608 -18.59 -1.98 2.07
N VAL A 609 -17.66 -1.27 1.45
CA VAL A 609 -17.38 0.13 1.79
C VAL A 609 -18.52 1.05 1.38
N SER A 610 -19.11 0.84 0.20
CA SER A 610 -20.22 1.67 -0.30
C SER A 610 -21.47 1.54 0.57
N THR A 611 -21.80 0.33 1.01
CA THR A 611 -22.96 0.07 1.88
C THR A 611 -22.77 0.61 3.31
N ALA A 612 -21.59 0.43 3.90
CA ALA A 612 -21.25 0.99 5.20
C ALA A 612 -21.26 2.54 5.17
N SER A 613 -20.71 3.13 4.11
CA SER A 613 -20.70 4.59 3.91
C SER A 613 -22.11 5.14 3.69
N ALA A 614 -22.97 4.44 2.94
CA ALA A 614 -24.36 4.82 2.75
C ALA A 614 -25.11 4.88 4.09
N LEU A 615 -25.00 3.82 4.92
CA LEU A 615 -25.62 3.78 6.25
C LEU A 615 -25.13 4.93 7.14
N MET A 616 -23.82 5.20 7.12
CA MET A 616 -23.22 6.29 7.89
C MET A 616 -23.75 7.66 7.45
N ALA A 617 -23.77 7.93 6.13
CA ALA A 617 -24.20 9.20 5.58
C ALA A 617 -25.71 9.47 5.71
N THR A 618 -26.57 8.46 5.54
CA THR A 618 -28.03 8.66 5.53
C THR A 618 -28.68 8.60 6.91
N ILE A 619 -28.12 7.80 7.84
CA ILE A 619 -28.72 7.58 9.17
C ILE A 619 -28.02 8.44 10.22
N PHE A 620 -26.71 8.27 10.37
CA PHE A 620 -26.00 8.79 11.54
C PHE A 620 -25.66 10.27 11.41
N VAL A 621 -25.24 10.75 10.24
CA VAL A 621 -24.92 12.17 10.02
C VAL A 621 -26.15 13.07 10.26
N PRO A 622 -27.33 12.83 9.66
CA PRO A 622 -28.49 13.70 9.87
C PRO A 622 -29.02 13.62 11.30
N ARG A 623 -28.96 12.44 11.92
CA ARG A 623 -29.43 12.24 13.29
C ARG A 623 -28.55 12.93 14.32
N THR A 624 -27.23 12.79 14.21
CA THR A 624 -26.27 13.49 15.09
C THR A 624 -26.40 15.00 14.94
N TYR A 625 -26.61 15.48 13.71
CA TYR A 625 -26.90 16.88 13.43
C TYR A 625 -28.22 17.36 14.09
N LEU A 626 -29.32 16.61 13.96
CA LEU A 626 -30.58 16.99 14.61
C LEU A 626 -30.51 16.94 16.14
N MET A 627 -29.79 15.95 16.68
CA MET A 627 -29.61 15.77 18.12
C MET A 627 -28.74 16.87 18.74
N THR A 628 -27.69 17.31 18.05
CA THR A 628 -26.86 18.45 18.49
C THR A 628 -27.65 19.75 18.48
N ILE A 629 -28.47 19.99 17.46
CA ILE A 629 -29.36 21.16 17.40
C ILE A 629 -30.40 21.14 18.52
N ALA A 630 -31.00 19.98 18.79
CA ALA A 630 -31.97 19.86 19.88
C ALA A 630 -31.32 20.15 21.25
N ALA A 631 -30.15 19.59 21.52
CA ALA A 631 -29.42 19.86 22.75
C ALA A 631 -29.01 21.35 22.89
N ALA A 632 -28.67 22.00 21.78
CA ALA A 632 -28.41 23.44 21.76
C ALA A 632 -29.68 24.26 22.07
N ARG A 633 -30.85 23.87 21.53
CA ARG A 633 -32.14 24.53 21.80
C ARG A 633 -32.60 24.36 23.24
N ASP A 634 -32.48 23.17 23.82
CA ASP A 634 -32.89 22.92 25.21
C ASP A 634 -32.09 23.80 26.18
N LYS A 635 -30.79 23.98 25.89
CA LYS A 635 -29.93 24.89 26.63
C LYS A 635 -30.40 26.34 26.51
N ILE A 636 -30.77 26.79 25.31
CA ILE A 636 -31.33 28.14 25.06
C ILE A 636 -32.65 28.34 25.83
N THR A 637 -33.55 27.35 25.83
CA THR A 637 -34.82 27.45 26.57
C THR A 637 -34.63 27.46 28.08
N SER A 638 -33.58 26.80 28.59
CA SER A 638 -33.26 26.80 30.02
C SER A 638 -32.61 28.10 30.51
N THR A 639 -32.04 28.90 29.60
CA THR A 639 -31.36 30.17 29.91
C THR A 639 -32.24 31.40 29.75
N LEU A 640 -33.45 31.27 29.21
CA LEU A 640 -34.42 32.36 29.13
C LEU A 640 -35.13 32.52 30.50
N PRO A 641 -35.21 33.73 31.07
CA PRO A 641 -35.94 33.96 32.32
C PRO A 641 -37.42 33.61 32.10
N SER A 642 -38.01 32.88 33.04
CA SER A 642 -39.43 32.57 33.02
C SER A 642 -40.24 33.86 32.95
N LEU A 643 -40.99 34.06 31.86
CA LEU A 643 -41.99 35.12 31.80
C LEU A 643 -43.08 34.80 32.84
N SER A 644 -42.94 35.38 34.02
CA SER A 644 -43.98 35.48 35.03
C SER A 644 -45.03 36.48 34.56
N GLY A 645 -46.05 35.95 33.87
CA GLY A 645 -47.23 36.77 33.57
C GLY A 645 -48.13 36.21 32.47
N ALA A 646 -48.76 35.05 32.70
CA ALA A 646 -50.20 34.82 32.49
C ALA A 646 -50.55 33.34 32.28
N THR A 647 -51.63 32.95 32.98
CA THR A 647 -52.58 31.85 32.74
C THR A 647 -52.14 30.39 32.91
N SER A 648 -52.58 29.85 34.06
CA SER A 648 -52.96 28.47 34.35
C SER A 648 -51.92 27.35 34.10
N ALA A 649 -51.46 26.74 35.20
CA ALA A 649 -50.60 25.56 35.20
C ALA A 649 -51.20 24.33 34.46
N MET A 650 -52.49 24.39 34.09
CA MET A 650 -53.18 23.37 33.32
C MET A 650 -52.84 23.45 31.81
N ASP A 651 -52.50 24.64 31.30
CA ASP A 651 -52.18 24.85 29.89
C ASP A 651 -50.74 24.43 29.55
N ILE A 652 -49.82 24.52 30.52
CA ILE A 652 -48.44 24.03 30.40
C ILE A 652 -48.43 22.49 30.28
N TYR A 653 -49.33 21.80 30.98
CA TYR A 653 -49.46 20.33 30.89
C TYR A 653 -50.15 19.87 29.59
N ARG A 654 -51.04 20.69 28.99
CA ARG A 654 -51.64 20.41 27.67
C ARG A 654 -50.69 20.72 26.51
N ALA A 655 -49.85 21.75 26.62
CA ALA A 655 -48.87 22.11 25.59
C ALA A 655 -47.73 21.08 25.47
N GLY A 656 -47.44 20.30 26.51
CA GLY A 656 -46.41 19.26 26.51
C GLY A 656 -46.80 17.93 25.82
N ALA A 657 -48.05 17.76 25.37
CA ALA A 657 -48.56 16.44 24.96
C ALA A 657 -49.28 16.38 23.58
N GLN A 658 -49.26 17.43 22.75
CA GLN A 658 -49.84 17.39 21.39
C GLN A 658 -48.84 17.87 20.31
N PRO A 659 -48.68 17.11 19.20
CA PRO A 659 -47.91 17.58 18.06
C PRO A 659 -48.77 18.54 17.23
N VAL A 660 -48.55 19.85 17.38
CA VAL A 660 -49.21 20.87 16.56
C VAL A 660 -48.43 21.05 15.24
N TYR A 661 -48.73 20.19 14.27
CA TYR A 661 -48.67 20.55 12.84
C TYR A 661 -50.11 20.78 12.42
N ASP A 662 -50.58 22.02 12.56
CA ASP A 662 -51.63 22.64 11.74
C ASP A 662 -51.96 23.99 12.37
N CYS A 663 -51.45 25.06 11.76
CA CYS A 663 -51.91 26.46 11.75
C CYS A 663 -50.73 27.42 11.51
N VAL A 664 -50.11 27.35 10.32
CA VAL A 664 -49.57 28.57 9.71
C VAL A 664 -50.53 28.92 8.58
N ASN A 665 -51.63 29.56 8.95
CA ASN A 665 -52.42 30.33 7.99
C ASN A 665 -51.70 31.67 7.82
N VAL A 666 -51.34 32.02 6.59
CA VAL A 666 -50.53 33.19 6.18
C VAL A 666 -51.20 34.54 6.52
N ALA A 667 -52.36 34.54 7.19
CA ALA A 667 -53.08 35.73 7.61
C ALA A 667 -52.57 36.38 8.93
N ALA A 668 -51.86 35.65 9.80
CA ALA A 668 -51.49 36.17 11.13
C ALA A 668 -50.28 37.14 11.12
N ILE A 669 -49.47 37.14 10.06
CA ILE A 669 -48.31 38.05 9.92
C ILE A 669 -48.77 39.47 9.53
N ASN A 670 -49.95 39.61 8.91
CA ASN A 670 -50.51 40.92 8.57
C ASN A 670 -51.28 41.58 9.74
N ALA A 671 -51.57 40.86 10.82
CA ALA A 671 -52.28 41.42 11.98
C ALA A 671 -51.35 42.16 12.94
N VAL A 672 -50.06 41.81 12.99
CA VAL A 672 -49.06 42.45 13.87
C VAL A 672 -48.54 43.77 13.28
N THR A 673 -48.63 43.95 11.96
CA THR A 673 -48.26 45.19 11.26
C THR A 673 -49.35 46.26 11.29
N VAL A 674 -50.61 45.91 11.58
CA VAL A 674 -51.73 46.87 11.68
C VAL A 674 -51.90 47.45 13.10
N ALA A 675 -51.40 46.77 14.15
CA ALA A 675 -51.48 47.27 15.53
C ALA A 675 -50.45 48.36 15.89
N ARG A 676 -49.58 48.77 14.95
CA ARG A 676 -48.54 49.80 15.17
C ARG A 676 -48.86 51.16 14.53
N ALA A 677 -50.02 51.29 13.88
CA ALA A 677 -50.46 52.52 13.23
C ALA A 677 -51.66 53.11 13.96
N GLY A 678 -51.42 53.80 15.09
CA GLY A 678 -52.50 54.51 15.75
C GLY A 678 -52.22 54.99 17.16
N VAL A 679 -51.22 55.86 17.36
CA VAL A 679 -51.25 56.88 18.44
C VAL A 679 -50.48 58.12 17.96
N THR A 680 -51.15 59.27 18.05
CA THR A 680 -50.74 60.63 17.65
C THR A 680 -49.72 61.27 18.60
N PRO A 681 -48.97 62.33 18.17
CA PRO A 681 -47.87 62.92 18.92
C PRO A 681 -48.35 64.03 19.88
N ILE A 682 -47.75 64.12 21.08
CA ILE A 682 -47.87 65.28 21.97
C ILE A 682 -46.47 65.73 22.45
N GLN A 683 -46.30 67.05 22.42
CA GLN A 683 -45.20 67.98 22.70
C GLN A 683 -44.26 67.72 23.93
N GLN A 684 -42.96 67.98 23.69
CA GLN A 684 -41.86 68.58 24.49
C GLN A 684 -42.07 68.99 25.98
N PRO A 685 -41.04 69.00 26.87
CA PRO A 685 -39.83 69.85 26.71
C PRO A 685 -38.49 69.36 27.33
N ASP A 686 -37.44 70.16 27.09
CA ASP A 686 -36.07 70.10 27.64
C ASP A 686 -35.98 70.28 29.18
N LEU A 687 -34.81 69.88 29.71
CA LEU A 687 -34.03 70.52 30.79
C LEU A 687 -33.93 69.82 32.18
N TYR A 688 -32.74 69.23 32.41
CA TYR A 688 -31.89 69.18 33.63
C TYR A 688 -32.38 68.61 34.98
N SER A 689 -31.39 68.06 35.70
CA SER A 689 -31.18 67.99 37.16
C SER A 689 -31.30 66.62 37.85
N CYS A 690 -30.17 66.17 38.43
CA CYS A 690 -30.11 65.17 39.49
C CYS A 690 -30.21 65.87 40.86
N PRO A 691 -30.92 65.32 41.87
CA PRO A 691 -30.90 65.82 43.23
C PRO A 691 -29.80 65.19 44.13
N ASN A 692 -29.45 65.94 45.18
CA ASN A 692 -28.26 65.91 46.03
C ASN A 692 -28.30 64.99 47.30
N LEU A 693 -27.11 64.44 47.66
CA LEU A 693 -26.42 64.29 49.00
C LEU A 693 -27.04 63.41 50.13
N PRO A 694 -26.27 62.87 51.14
CA PRO A 694 -25.00 63.37 51.76
C PRO A 694 -23.82 62.36 51.86
N GLU A 695 -22.56 62.83 51.71
CA GLU A 695 -21.50 63.06 52.73
C GLU A 695 -21.01 61.79 53.47
N ASP A 696 -19.85 61.26 53.07
CA ASP A 696 -18.64 61.15 53.93
C ASP A 696 -17.49 60.36 53.24
N ASP A 697 -16.33 61.01 53.22
CA ASP A 697 -14.92 60.56 53.20
C ASP A 697 -14.29 59.71 52.06
N ASP A 698 -13.27 60.35 51.45
CA ASP A 698 -12.05 59.84 50.81
C ASP A 698 -12.13 58.70 49.79
N PHE A 699 -12.00 59.02 48.49
CA PHE A 699 -11.08 58.28 47.60
C PHE A 699 -10.75 59.10 46.32
N ASP A 700 -9.48 59.45 46.16
CA ASP A 700 -8.90 60.15 45.01
C ASP A 700 -9.22 59.46 43.66
N VAL A 701 -9.98 60.14 42.79
CA VAL A 701 -10.04 59.80 41.36
C VAL A 701 -8.88 60.52 40.66
N ARG A 702 -7.71 59.86 40.63
CA ARG A 702 -6.69 60.19 39.64
C ARG A 702 -7.24 59.89 38.25
N CYS A 703 -7.25 60.90 37.39
CA CYS A 703 -7.25 60.70 35.95
C CYS A 703 -6.01 59.84 35.59
N ALA A 704 -6.22 58.55 35.33
CA ALA A 704 -5.19 57.71 34.77
C ALA A 704 -5.07 58.01 33.26
N THR A 705 -3.92 58.55 32.89
CA THR A 705 -3.41 58.69 31.53
C THR A 705 -3.53 57.37 30.74
N PRO A 706 -3.88 57.37 29.44
CA PRO A 706 -3.87 56.18 28.60
C PRO A 706 -2.44 55.89 28.14
N ILE A 707 -1.58 55.41 29.05
CA ILE A 707 -0.21 55.01 28.74
C ILE A 707 0.09 53.77 29.59
N ASP A 708 -0.42 52.60 29.20
CA ASP A 708 0.25 51.29 29.37
C ASP A 708 -0.53 50.09 28.79
N ASP A 709 -1.85 50.19 28.54
CA ASP A 709 -2.64 49.08 27.98
C ASP A 709 -2.37 48.78 26.49
N ASP A 710 -1.94 49.76 25.71
CA ASP A 710 -1.60 49.56 24.28
C ASP A 710 -0.27 48.79 24.10
N LYS A 711 0.61 48.79 25.14
CA LYS A 711 1.86 48.02 25.15
C LYS A 711 1.64 46.55 25.51
N SER A 712 0.74 46.23 26.45
CA SER A 712 0.45 44.84 26.85
C SER A 712 -0.31 44.10 25.74
N LEU A 713 -1.28 44.76 25.10
CA LEU A 713 -2.07 44.23 23.96
C LEU A 713 -1.21 44.05 22.69
N ARG A 714 -0.29 44.99 22.39
CA ARG A 714 0.71 44.83 21.31
C ARG A 714 1.68 43.67 21.57
N LYS A 715 2.07 43.44 22.82
CA LYS A 715 3.01 42.35 23.18
C LYS A 715 2.36 40.98 23.02
N SER A 716 1.09 40.84 23.40
CA SER A 716 0.31 39.60 23.24
C SER A 716 0.04 39.27 21.77
N SER A 717 -0.31 40.27 20.94
CA SER A 717 -0.57 40.08 19.50
C SER A 717 0.70 39.76 18.69
N LEU A 718 1.85 40.37 19.03
CA LEU A 718 3.14 40.04 18.42
C LEU A 718 3.59 38.62 18.78
N PHE A 719 3.38 38.21 20.04
CA PHE A 719 3.71 36.86 20.49
C PHE A 719 2.84 35.80 19.80
N LEU A 720 1.53 36.08 19.64
CA LEU A 720 0.62 35.23 18.88
C LEU A 720 1.03 35.11 17.39
N PHE A 721 1.38 36.24 16.77
CA PHE A 721 1.90 36.24 15.40
C PHE A 721 3.15 35.36 15.26
N ALA A 722 4.09 35.46 16.20
CA ALA A 722 5.30 34.65 16.22
C ALA A 722 5.01 33.14 16.34
N ILE A 723 4.03 32.76 17.18
CA ILE A 723 3.59 31.36 17.32
C ILE A 723 3.03 30.83 16.00
N ILE A 724 2.16 31.61 15.31
CA ILE A 724 1.55 31.20 14.05
C ILE A 724 2.63 31.11 12.95
N TYR A 725 3.51 32.10 12.87
CA TYR A 725 4.64 32.10 11.93
C TYR A 725 5.52 30.87 12.13
N LEU A 726 5.90 30.55 13.38
CA LEU A 726 6.70 29.36 13.70
C LEU A 726 5.97 28.06 13.36
N SER A 727 4.66 27.99 13.58
CA SER A 727 3.85 26.81 13.26
C SER A 727 3.78 26.55 11.76
N PHE A 728 3.55 27.60 10.96
CA PHE A 728 3.61 27.52 9.50
C PHE A 728 5.00 27.18 8.98
N PHE A 729 6.03 27.76 9.58
CA PHE A 729 7.42 27.44 9.27
C PHE A 729 7.70 25.94 9.47
N LEU A 730 7.40 25.40 10.65
CA LEU A 730 7.71 24.00 10.98
C LEU A 730 6.91 22.99 10.15
N ASP A 731 5.63 23.28 9.84
CA ASP A 731 4.82 22.43 8.95
C ASP A 731 5.46 22.28 7.56
N ASN A 732 5.93 23.41 7.01
CA ASN A 732 6.53 23.45 5.67
C ASN A 732 7.98 22.95 5.64
N VAL A 733 8.74 23.09 6.74
CA VAL A 733 10.04 22.41 6.89
C VAL A 733 9.83 20.90 6.87
N LEU A 734 8.88 20.37 7.66
CA LEU A 734 8.62 18.92 7.70
C LEU A 734 8.14 18.38 6.34
N LEU A 735 7.31 19.15 5.62
CA LEU A 735 6.83 18.81 4.27
C LEU A 735 7.99 18.59 3.30
N THR A 736 8.92 19.53 3.25
CA THR A 736 9.97 19.61 2.22
C THR A 736 11.22 18.82 2.56
N VAL A 737 11.57 18.67 3.85
CA VAL A 737 12.69 17.82 4.32
C VAL A 737 12.53 16.37 3.90
N VAL A 738 11.29 15.89 3.84
CA VAL A 738 10.99 14.50 3.50
C VAL A 738 11.23 14.21 2.01
N VAL A 739 11.06 15.20 1.12
CA VAL A 739 11.13 15.05 -0.34
C VAL A 739 12.48 14.47 -0.80
N PRO A 740 13.65 14.96 -0.35
CA PRO A 740 14.93 14.35 -0.70
C PRO A 740 15.23 13.05 0.06
N ILE A 741 14.67 12.84 1.26
CA ILE A 741 15.06 11.73 2.16
C ILE A 741 14.37 10.42 1.81
N ILE A 742 13.04 10.41 1.69
CA ILE A 742 12.30 9.13 1.63
C ILE A 742 12.51 8.37 0.31
N PRO A 743 12.54 9.00 -0.88
CA PRO A 743 12.91 8.28 -2.10
C PRO A 743 14.26 7.58 -1.93
N ASP A 744 15.31 8.30 -1.50
CA ASP A 744 16.65 7.71 -1.33
C ASP A 744 16.65 6.60 -0.28
N TYR A 745 15.92 6.76 0.83
CA TYR A 745 15.83 5.75 1.88
C TYR A 745 15.16 4.45 1.41
N LEU A 746 13.98 4.53 0.78
CA LEU A 746 13.27 3.35 0.28
C LEU A 746 14.10 2.58 -0.75
N PHE A 747 14.76 3.31 -1.66
CA PHE A 747 15.60 2.70 -2.67
C PHE A 747 16.93 2.19 -2.11
N SER A 748 17.56 2.86 -1.14
CA SER A 748 18.80 2.36 -0.51
C SER A 748 18.57 1.04 0.24
N ASN A 749 17.40 0.85 0.86
CA ASN A 749 17.03 -0.43 1.48
C ASN A 749 16.82 -1.52 0.43
N GLN A 750 16.12 -1.22 -0.67
CA GLN A 750 15.96 -2.17 -1.78
C GLN A 750 17.30 -2.48 -2.47
N LEU A 751 18.15 -1.48 -2.67
CA LEU A 751 19.50 -1.59 -3.21
C LEU A 751 20.40 -2.38 -2.28
N ASN A 752 20.44 -2.15 -0.97
CA ASN A 752 21.22 -2.97 -0.04
C ASN A 752 20.77 -4.43 -0.04
N THR A 753 19.47 -4.67 -0.17
CA THR A 753 18.90 -6.03 -0.35
C THR A 753 19.33 -6.65 -1.69
N SER A 754 19.44 -5.83 -2.75
CA SER A 754 19.86 -6.25 -4.10
C SER A 754 21.38 -6.29 -4.32
N ILE A 755 22.17 -5.50 -3.58
CA ILE A 755 23.64 -5.39 -3.60
C ILE A 755 24.23 -6.50 -2.76
N SER A 756 23.56 -6.90 -1.65
CA SER A 756 23.83 -8.19 -1.00
C SER A 756 23.65 -9.37 -1.96
N LYS A 757 22.80 -9.22 -3.00
CA LYS A 757 22.66 -10.18 -4.11
C LYS A 757 23.64 -9.92 -5.29
N LYS A 758 24.02 -8.68 -5.59
CA LYS A 758 24.93 -8.28 -6.71
C LYS A 758 26.42 -8.30 -6.36
N SER A 759 26.84 -8.31 -5.08
CA SER A 759 28.25 -8.35 -4.65
C SER A 759 28.97 -9.67 -5.00
N LYS A 760 28.29 -10.62 -5.67
CA LYS A 760 28.87 -11.81 -6.30
C LYS A 760 29.17 -11.66 -7.79
N LEU A 761 28.94 -10.50 -8.41
CA LEU A 761 29.17 -10.30 -9.84
C LEU A 761 29.89 -8.97 -10.09
N GLY A 762 31.20 -9.05 -10.35
CA GLY A 762 32.00 -7.90 -10.72
C GLY A 762 31.76 -7.49 -12.17
N LEU A 763 31.29 -6.25 -12.40
CA LEU A 763 31.60 -5.47 -13.61
C LEU A 763 31.29 -3.96 -13.39
N LYS A 764 32.23 -3.10 -13.79
CA LYS A 764 32.09 -1.65 -14.08
C LYS A 764 31.31 -1.48 -15.41
N SER A 765 30.65 -0.40 -15.80
CA SER A 765 30.48 0.99 -15.34
C SER A 765 29.19 1.55 -15.94
N LEU A 766 28.16 1.71 -15.12
CA LEU A 766 27.18 2.79 -15.27
C LEU A 766 27.27 3.59 -13.97
N SER A 767 27.05 4.91 -14.00
CA SER A 767 27.03 5.65 -12.74
C SER A 767 25.92 5.05 -11.85
N PRO A 768 26.17 4.78 -10.55
CA PRO A 768 25.18 4.16 -9.66
C PRO A 768 23.89 4.97 -9.55
N LEU A 769 23.94 6.25 -9.94
CA LEU A 769 22.81 7.15 -9.98
C LEU A 769 21.90 6.87 -11.19
N GLN A 770 22.45 6.56 -12.36
CA GLN A 770 21.66 6.36 -13.59
C GLN A 770 20.88 5.05 -13.58
N GLU A 771 21.52 3.97 -13.11
CA GLU A 771 20.86 2.65 -12.90
C GLU A 771 19.77 2.73 -11.82
N LYS A 772 19.91 3.69 -10.88
CA LYS A 772 18.93 3.96 -9.80
C LYS A 772 17.68 4.68 -10.30
N TYR A 773 17.75 5.45 -11.40
CA TYR A 773 16.63 6.26 -11.90
C TYR A 773 15.80 5.59 -13.01
N GLU A 774 16.40 4.79 -13.90
CA GLU A 774 15.63 3.94 -14.84
C GLU A 774 14.74 2.91 -14.09
N ALA A 775 15.15 2.52 -12.88
CA ALA A 775 14.33 1.74 -11.97
C ALA A 775 13.21 2.56 -11.31
N LEU A 776 13.45 3.84 -10.97
CA LEU A 776 12.40 4.75 -10.49
C LEU A 776 11.29 4.89 -11.52
N GLU A 777 11.63 5.12 -12.79
CA GLU A 777 10.65 5.36 -13.86
C GLU A 777 9.66 4.18 -14.03
N ASN A 778 10.14 2.95 -13.85
CA ASN A 778 9.34 1.73 -13.98
C ASN A 778 8.53 1.35 -12.71
N ASP A 779 8.95 1.78 -11.51
CA ASP A 779 8.32 1.44 -10.21
C ASP A 779 7.65 2.63 -9.49
N ASN A 780 7.32 3.72 -10.19
CA ASN A 780 6.84 5.00 -9.61
C ASN A 780 5.55 4.95 -8.74
N GLY A 781 4.81 3.85 -8.74
CA GLY A 781 3.51 3.73 -8.04
C GLY A 781 3.57 3.99 -6.52
N PRO A 782 4.45 3.31 -5.76
CA PRO A 782 4.53 3.46 -4.30
C PRO A 782 5.08 4.82 -3.86
N LEU A 783 6.03 5.41 -4.59
CA LEU A 783 6.56 6.74 -4.24
C LEU A 783 5.51 7.83 -4.46
N GLY A 784 4.80 7.78 -5.59
CA GLY A 784 3.68 8.69 -5.86
C GLY A 784 2.55 8.54 -4.84
N ALA A 785 2.19 7.30 -4.47
CA ALA A 785 1.18 7.03 -3.44
C ALA A 785 1.59 7.54 -2.06
N LEU A 786 2.86 7.38 -1.68
CA LEU A 786 3.39 7.91 -0.42
C LEU A 786 3.28 9.45 -0.37
N LEU A 787 3.70 10.14 -1.43
CA LEU A 787 3.67 11.60 -1.50
C LEU A 787 2.23 12.13 -1.48
N ALA A 788 1.32 11.48 -2.23
CA ALA A 788 -0.08 11.85 -2.29
C ALA A 788 -0.86 11.61 -0.99
N SER A 789 -0.41 10.69 -0.13
CA SER A 789 -1.14 10.31 1.09
C SER A 789 -1.36 11.48 2.07
N LYS A 790 -0.40 12.42 2.18
CA LYS A 790 -0.56 13.67 2.95
C LYS A 790 -1.73 14.50 2.40
N ALA A 791 -1.73 14.74 1.09
CA ALA A 791 -2.69 15.61 0.43
C ALA A 791 -4.12 15.03 0.49
N PHE A 792 -4.29 13.72 0.32
CA PHE A 792 -5.60 13.06 0.46
C PHE A 792 -6.16 13.16 1.88
N VAL A 793 -5.33 12.95 2.90
CA VAL A 793 -5.78 13.05 4.29
C VAL A 793 -6.06 14.51 4.66
N GLN A 794 -5.23 15.44 4.20
CA GLN A 794 -5.47 16.87 4.36
C GLN A 794 -6.82 17.26 3.71
N LEU A 795 -7.07 16.86 2.47
CA LEU A 795 -8.32 17.11 1.74
C LEU A 795 -9.56 16.59 2.50
N ALA A 796 -9.48 15.39 3.08
CA ALA A 796 -10.58 14.80 3.85
C ALA A 796 -10.80 15.48 5.21
N PHE A 797 -9.72 15.92 5.87
CA PHE A 797 -9.77 16.44 7.24
C PHE A 797 -10.03 17.96 7.31
N THR A 798 -9.68 18.71 6.26
CA THR A 798 -9.86 20.17 6.21
C THR A 798 -11.32 20.65 6.42
N PRO A 799 -12.36 20.05 5.80
CA PRO A 799 -13.75 20.45 6.06
C PRO A 799 -14.16 20.22 7.51
N PHE A 800 -13.70 19.11 8.10
CA PHE A 800 -13.91 18.80 9.51
C PHE A 800 -13.26 19.85 10.41
N MET A 801 -12.02 20.27 10.12
CA MET A 801 -11.35 21.33 10.86
C MET A 801 -12.03 22.68 10.72
N GLY A 802 -12.55 23.02 9.53
CA GLY A 802 -13.35 24.22 9.31
C GLY A 802 -14.52 24.32 10.27
N TYR A 803 -15.27 23.23 10.43
CA TYR A 803 -16.37 23.14 11.39
C TYR A 803 -15.89 23.14 12.85
N LEU A 804 -14.80 22.40 13.16
CA LEU A 804 -14.27 22.29 14.52
C LEU A 804 -13.80 23.64 15.08
N THR A 805 -13.20 24.48 14.24
CA THR A 805 -12.74 25.84 14.63
C THR A 805 -13.88 26.79 15.00
N GLU A 806 -15.11 26.52 14.53
CA GLU A 806 -16.30 27.29 14.91
C GLU A 806 -16.84 26.87 16.27
N ILE A 807 -16.76 25.58 16.62
CA ILE A 807 -17.32 25.05 17.88
C ILE A 807 -16.35 25.22 19.04
N MET A 808 -15.09 24.84 18.85
CA MET A 808 -14.09 24.70 19.93
C MET A 808 -13.15 25.91 20.01
N GLY A 809 -13.36 26.93 19.19
CA GLY A 809 -12.38 28.00 18.96
C GLY A 809 -11.19 27.53 18.13
N CYS A 810 -10.33 28.47 17.71
CA CYS A 810 -9.22 28.17 16.79
C CYS A 810 -7.95 27.67 17.50
N TYR A 811 -7.76 27.99 18.78
CA TYR A 811 -6.52 27.68 19.50
C TYR A 811 -6.36 26.19 19.84
N ILE A 812 -7.44 25.52 20.27
CA ILE A 812 -7.40 24.09 20.62
C ILE A 812 -7.08 23.22 19.39
N PRO A 813 -7.77 23.39 18.23
CA PRO A 813 -7.38 22.81 16.96
C PRO A 813 -5.90 23.00 16.58
N LEU A 814 -5.35 24.21 16.77
CA LEU A 814 -3.95 24.52 16.46
C LEU A 814 -2.99 23.69 17.34
N LEU A 815 -3.24 23.61 18.65
CA LEU A 815 -2.44 22.84 19.59
C LEU A 815 -2.48 21.33 19.29
N LEU A 816 -3.68 20.79 19.04
CA LEU A 816 -3.85 19.38 18.66
C LEU A 816 -3.14 19.06 17.34
N GLY A 817 -3.18 19.99 16.38
CA GLY A 817 -2.43 19.92 15.13
C GLY A 817 -0.92 19.84 15.36
N SER A 818 -0.37 20.71 16.21
CA SER A 818 1.07 20.72 16.56
C SER A 818 1.50 19.43 17.26
N CYS A 819 0.71 18.90 18.20
CA CYS A 819 0.97 17.61 18.85
C CYS A 819 0.97 16.44 17.86
N ASN A 820 0.03 16.43 16.93
CA ASN A 820 -0.02 15.43 15.86
C ASN A 820 1.17 15.56 14.89
N MET A 821 1.64 16.80 14.63
CA MET A 821 2.85 17.05 13.84
C MET A 821 4.09 16.46 14.51
N LEU A 822 4.20 16.61 15.83
CA LEU A 822 5.29 16.03 16.62
C LEU A 822 5.31 14.51 16.51
N LEU A 823 4.13 13.86 16.63
CA LEU A 823 4.01 12.43 16.44
C LEU A 823 4.44 11.99 15.03
N ALA A 824 4.02 12.71 14.00
CA ALA A 824 4.43 12.44 12.62
C ALA A 824 5.96 12.56 12.44
N ALA A 825 6.59 13.59 13.00
CA ALA A 825 8.04 13.78 12.95
C ALA A 825 8.80 12.63 13.64
N LEU A 826 8.34 12.17 14.80
CA LEU A 826 8.93 11.02 15.50
C LEU A 826 8.78 9.72 14.71
N LEU A 827 7.62 9.49 14.07
CA LEU A 827 7.42 8.34 13.19
C LEU A 827 8.32 8.39 11.95
N PHE A 828 8.61 9.57 11.39
CA PHE A 828 9.60 9.70 10.32
C PHE A 828 11.03 9.40 10.79
N ALA A 829 11.38 9.78 12.01
CA ALA A 829 12.70 9.52 12.58
C ALA A 829 12.95 8.01 12.77
N TYR A 830 11.98 7.28 13.36
CA TYR A 830 12.16 5.89 13.78
C TYR A 830 11.49 4.84 12.87
N GLY A 831 10.62 5.25 11.94
CA GLY A 831 9.83 4.33 11.13
C GLY A 831 10.62 3.66 10.01
N ASN A 832 10.83 2.34 10.10
CA ASN A 832 11.66 1.61 9.13
C ASN A 832 10.88 0.92 7.99
N SER A 833 9.56 0.82 8.10
CA SER A 833 8.71 0.19 7.09
C SER A 833 7.99 1.22 6.23
N TYR A 834 7.70 0.87 4.97
CA TYR A 834 6.91 1.71 4.06
C TYR A 834 5.56 2.11 4.67
N GLY A 835 4.87 1.15 5.33
CA GLY A 835 3.59 1.41 5.99
C GLY A 835 3.66 2.47 7.10
N VAL A 836 4.74 2.48 7.90
CA VAL A 836 4.93 3.50 8.95
C VAL A 836 5.20 4.87 8.34
N LEU A 837 5.94 4.93 7.23
CA LEU A 837 6.18 6.20 6.51
C LEU A 837 4.91 6.76 5.87
N VAL A 838 4.05 5.90 5.32
CA VAL A 838 2.71 6.30 4.83
C VAL A 838 1.84 6.80 5.98
N LEU A 839 1.83 6.11 7.12
CA LEU A 839 1.10 6.55 8.31
C LEU A 839 1.60 7.91 8.81
N ALA A 840 2.92 8.11 8.88
CA ALA A 840 3.52 9.38 9.27
C ALA A 840 3.11 10.52 8.31
N ARG A 841 3.08 10.27 7.00
CA ARG A 841 2.59 11.24 6.00
C ARG A 841 1.09 11.54 6.14
N ALA A 842 0.27 10.53 6.39
CA ALA A 842 -1.15 10.69 6.65
C ALA A 842 -1.41 11.57 7.89
N LEU A 843 -0.72 11.28 9.00
CA LEU A 843 -0.82 12.07 10.24
C LEU A 843 -0.38 13.52 10.00
N HIS A 844 0.73 13.72 9.27
CA HIS A 844 1.17 15.05 8.86
C HIS A 844 0.10 15.80 8.05
N GLY A 845 -0.64 15.12 7.15
CA GLY A 845 -1.75 15.72 6.40
C GLY A 845 -2.88 16.25 7.30
N SER A 846 -3.30 15.44 8.27
CA SER A 846 -4.32 15.86 9.25
C SER A 846 -3.83 16.99 10.18
N SER A 847 -2.55 17.00 10.54
CA SER A 847 -1.91 18.06 11.31
C SER A 847 -1.85 19.38 10.52
N SER A 848 -1.40 19.32 9.27
CA SER A 848 -1.29 20.48 8.36
C SER A 848 -2.67 21.10 8.09
N ALA A 849 -3.73 20.29 7.97
CA ALA A 849 -5.11 20.78 7.91
C ALA A 849 -5.50 21.59 9.17
N ALA A 850 -5.16 21.07 10.35
CA ALA A 850 -5.47 21.72 11.61
C ALA A 850 -4.70 23.04 11.81
N ILE A 851 -3.39 23.03 11.53
CA ILE A 851 -2.53 24.21 11.65
C ILE A 851 -2.91 25.27 10.62
N GLY A 852 -3.12 24.87 9.35
CA GLY A 852 -3.47 25.77 8.25
C GLY A 852 -4.78 26.51 8.49
N VAL A 853 -5.88 25.78 8.73
CA VAL A 853 -7.21 26.40 8.91
C VAL A 853 -7.25 27.26 10.17
N SER A 854 -6.71 26.76 11.27
CA SER A 854 -6.77 27.46 12.55
C SER A 854 -5.85 28.68 12.58
N GLY A 855 -4.62 28.55 12.08
CA GLY A 855 -3.64 29.64 12.03
C GLY A 855 -4.12 30.80 11.17
N MET A 856 -4.67 30.53 9.97
CA MET A 856 -5.23 31.57 9.11
C MET A 856 -6.47 32.24 9.72
N SER A 857 -7.32 31.45 10.40
CA SER A 857 -8.51 31.97 11.08
C SER A 857 -8.16 32.87 12.27
N ILE A 858 -7.15 32.50 13.07
CA ILE A 858 -6.67 33.32 14.18
C ILE A 858 -6.12 34.64 13.64
N LEU A 859 -5.31 34.57 12.58
CA LEU A 859 -4.70 35.75 11.98
C LEU A 859 -5.75 36.70 11.37
N ALA A 860 -6.80 36.16 10.74
CA ALA A 860 -7.90 36.98 10.24
C ALA A 860 -8.68 37.65 11.37
N LYS A 861 -8.88 36.96 12.50
CA LYS A 861 -9.55 37.52 13.68
C LYS A 861 -8.71 38.58 14.40
N SER A 862 -7.39 38.38 14.48
CA SER A 862 -6.50 39.26 15.25
C SER A 862 -6.05 40.50 14.49
N VAL A 863 -5.98 40.44 13.16
CA VAL A 863 -5.51 41.56 12.33
C VAL A 863 -6.70 42.40 11.84
N PRO A 864 -6.72 43.72 12.06
CA PRO A 864 -7.80 44.59 11.60
C PRO A 864 -7.84 44.69 10.06
N GLN A 865 -9.04 44.84 9.50
CA GLN A 865 -9.33 44.76 8.07
C GLN A 865 -8.37 45.57 7.17
N ASN A 866 -8.05 46.81 7.58
CA ASN A 866 -7.19 47.74 6.84
C ASN A 866 -5.71 47.32 6.80
N LEU A 867 -5.27 46.48 7.73
CA LEU A 867 -3.88 46.02 7.85
C LEU A 867 -3.69 44.57 7.41
N ARG A 868 -4.77 43.82 7.13
CA ARG A 868 -4.69 42.40 6.73
C ARG A 868 -3.85 42.18 5.49
N THR A 869 -4.00 43.02 4.47
CA THR A 869 -3.21 42.94 3.23
C THR A 869 -1.71 43.23 3.43
N LYS A 870 -1.32 43.87 4.55
CA LYS A 870 0.09 44.15 4.88
C LYS A 870 0.67 43.11 5.85
N ILE A 871 -0.08 42.72 6.88
CA ILE A 871 0.43 41.89 7.99
C ILE A 871 0.23 40.39 7.71
N MET A 872 -0.88 39.98 7.10
CA MET A 872 -1.11 38.55 6.83
C MET A 872 -0.07 37.93 5.88
N PRO A 873 0.34 38.62 4.79
CA PRO A 873 1.38 38.08 3.91
C PRO A 873 2.73 37.88 4.60
N LEU A 874 3.06 38.72 5.60
CA LEU A 874 4.24 38.54 6.44
C LEU A 874 4.19 37.21 7.21
N ALA A 875 3.01 36.78 7.68
CA ALA A 875 2.84 35.49 8.33
C ALA A 875 3.02 34.31 7.36
N PHE A 876 2.51 34.44 6.13
CA PHE A 876 2.71 33.44 5.06
C PHE A 876 4.17 33.36 4.60
N GLY A 877 4.94 34.40 4.88
CA GLY A 877 6.40 34.35 4.87
C GLY A 877 7.02 33.15 5.60
N GLY A 878 6.39 32.68 6.69
CA GLY A 878 6.81 31.47 7.41
C GLY A 878 6.67 30.21 6.57
N ILE A 879 5.60 30.10 5.76
CA ILE A 879 5.39 28.99 4.80
C ILE A 879 6.54 28.97 3.79
N ALA A 880 6.80 30.12 3.16
CA ALA A 880 7.86 30.25 2.17
C ALA A 880 9.26 29.98 2.75
N LEU A 881 9.54 30.48 3.95
CA LEU A 881 10.79 30.24 4.65
C LEU A 881 10.97 28.75 5.01
N GLY A 882 9.88 28.07 5.38
CA GLY A 882 9.91 26.65 5.69
C GLY A 882 10.25 25.79 4.47
N VAL A 883 9.66 26.10 3.31
CA VAL A 883 9.99 25.47 2.02
C VAL A 883 11.45 25.77 1.62
N LEU A 884 11.91 27.02 1.78
CA LEU A 884 13.27 27.45 1.47
C LEU A 884 14.34 26.70 2.28
N ILE A 885 14.12 26.55 3.60
CA ILE A 885 15.08 25.90 4.50
C ILE A 885 14.97 24.38 4.43
N GLY A 886 13.77 23.83 4.22
CA GLY A 886 13.55 22.40 4.34
C GLY A 886 14.18 21.54 3.23
N TYR A 887 14.17 21.98 1.96
CA TYR A 887 14.85 21.20 0.90
C TYR A 887 16.37 21.06 1.14
N PRO A 888 17.13 22.15 1.42
CA PRO A 888 18.56 22.04 1.74
C PRO A 888 18.83 21.29 3.05
N LEU A 889 18.04 21.55 4.10
CA LEU A 889 18.19 20.88 5.40
C LEU A 889 18.00 19.37 5.25
N GLY A 890 16.98 18.92 4.53
CA GLY A 890 16.72 17.52 4.29
C GLY A 890 17.83 16.83 3.50
N GLY A 891 18.34 17.47 2.45
CA GLY A 891 19.44 16.92 1.64
C GLY A 891 20.78 16.85 2.40
N ALA A 892 21.17 17.93 3.08
CA ALA A 892 22.46 18.03 3.75
C ALA A 892 22.51 17.23 5.07
N ALA A 893 21.51 17.38 5.94
CA ALA A 893 21.49 16.69 7.23
C ALA A 893 21.40 15.16 7.07
N TYR A 894 20.65 14.70 6.07
CA TYR A 894 20.58 13.27 5.74
C TYR A 894 21.93 12.69 5.30
N GLN A 895 22.70 13.44 4.50
CA GLN A 895 24.00 13.00 4.01
C GLN A 895 25.07 12.95 5.12
N LEU A 896 25.03 13.89 6.07
CA LEU A 896 26.05 14.01 7.11
C LEU A 896 25.76 13.14 8.35
N LEU A 897 24.49 13.02 8.74
CA LEU A 897 24.08 12.46 10.04
C LEU A 897 23.04 11.32 9.91
N GLY A 898 22.64 10.96 8.69
CA GLY A 898 21.68 9.90 8.41
C GLY A 898 20.21 10.33 8.58
N LYS A 899 19.29 9.37 8.36
CA LYS A 899 17.83 9.57 8.37
C LYS A 899 17.26 10.24 9.64
N PRO A 900 17.56 9.80 10.86
CA PRO A 900 16.82 10.28 12.04
C PRO A 900 17.14 11.73 12.40
N ALA A 901 18.34 12.23 12.06
CA ALA A 901 18.83 13.54 12.47
C ALA A 901 17.93 14.74 12.08
N PRO A 902 17.54 14.94 10.80
CA PRO A 902 16.67 16.05 10.43
C PRO A 902 15.31 16.00 11.09
N PHE A 903 14.72 14.81 11.27
CA PHE A 903 13.41 14.66 11.89
C PHE A 903 13.43 14.91 13.39
N ILE A 904 14.49 14.50 14.10
CA ILE A 904 14.66 14.80 15.53
C ILE A 904 14.87 16.30 15.75
N LEU A 905 15.65 16.96 14.89
CA LEU A 905 15.82 18.42 14.94
C LEU A 905 14.47 19.14 14.81
N ILE A 906 13.65 18.75 13.84
CA ILE A 906 12.33 19.32 13.63
C ILE A 906 11.40 19.01 14.82
N ALA A 907 11.42 17.76 15.32
CA ALA A 907 10.62 17.36 16.48
C ALA A 907 10.94 18.24 17.71
N PHE A 908 12.22 18.53 17.95
CA PHE A 908 12.65 19.43 19.03
C PHE A 908 12.08 20.85 18.86
N LEU A 909 12.14 21.42 17.66
CA LEU A 909 11.56 22.74 17.39
C LEU A 909 10.03 22.76 17.52
N ILE A 910 9.35 21.67 17.14
CA ILE A 910 7.90 21.51 17.32
C ILE A 910 7.56 21.44 18.82
N SER A 911 8.35 20.73 19.63
CA SER A 911 8.15 20.71 21.08
C SER A 911 8.24 22.12 21.69
N ILE A 912 9.19 22.94 21.25
CA ILE A 912 9.27 24.36 21.67
C ILE A 912 8.00 25.11 21.26
N SER A 913 7.53 24.93 20.02
CA SER A 913 6.28 25.56 19.56
C SER A 913 5.06 25.15 20.38
N ILE A 914 4.95 23.88 20.77
CA ILE A 914 3.86 23.38 21.63
C ILE A 914 3.93 24.03 23.01
N ILE A 915 5.13 24.14 23.59
CA ILE A 915 5.33 24.79 24.90
C ILE A 915 4.89 26.26 24.83
N LEU A 916 5.29 26.99 23.78
CA LEU A 916 4.87 28.38 23.57
C LEU A 916 3.34 28.50 23.40
N GLN A 917 2.72 27.60 22.64
CA GLN A 917 1.26 27.56 22.47
C GLN A 917 0.54 27.29 23.79
N PHE A 918 1.07 26.37 24.60
CA PHE A 918 0.50 26.03 25.90
C PHE A 918 0.56 27.20 26.88
N PHE A 919 1.72 27.86 27.01
CA PHE A 919 1.86 29.05 27.86
C PHE A 919 0.98 30.22 27.42
N TYR A 920 0.75 30.39 26.12
CA TYR A 920 -0.16 31.42 25.62
C TYR A 920 -1.62 31.16 26.01
N ILE A 921 -2.07 29.90 25.88
CA ILE A 921 -3.44 29.51 26.23
C ILE A 921 -3.69 29.69 27.74
N ASP A 922 -2.72 29.35 28.58
CA ASP A 922 -2.83 29.47 30.04
C ASP A 922 -2.93 30.95 30.50
N GLN A 923 -2.30 31.87 29.77
CA GLN A 923 -2.39 33.32 30.04
C GLN A 923 -3.66 33.98 29.47
N GLY A 924 -4.34 33.36 28.51
CA GLY A 924 -5.48 33.95 27.78
C GLY A 924 -6.86 33.53 28.26
N ASN A 925 -6.98 32.95 29.46
CA ASN A 925 -8.22 32.34 29.95
C ASN A 925 -9.18 33.31 30.69
N GLU A 926 -8.95 34.62 30.57
CA GLU A 926 -9.95 35.65 30.92
C GLU A 926 -10.52 36.24 29.62
N ASP A 927 -11.84 36.07 29.46
CA ASP A 927 -12.72 36.68 28.46
C ASP A 927 -12.58 36.28 26.97
N THR A 928 -13.34 35.26 26.55
CA THR A 928 -13.96 35.28 25.21
C THR A 928 -15.39 34.74 25.28
N THR A 929 -16.34 35.67 25.27
CA THR A 929 -17.76 35.41 25.06
C THR A 929 -17.96 34.72 23.71
N VAL A 930 -18.62 33.55 23.73
CA VAL A 930 -19.02 32.82 22.53
C VAL A 930 -20.16 33.58 21.86
N ASP A 931 -19.85 34.34 20.80
CA ASP A 931 -20.86 34.99 19.97
C ASP A 931 -21.82 33.94 19.36
N GLU A 932 -23.11 34.27 19.37
CA GLU A 932 -24.21 33.40 18.95
C GLU A 932 -24.07 32.86 17.51
N ILE A 933 -24.26 31.55 17.36
CA ILE A 933 -24.15 30.82 16.09
C ILE A 933 -25.44 30.97 15.26
N LYS A 934 -25.39 31.69 14.14
CA LYS A 934 -26.38 31.59 13.04
C LYS A 934 -25.85 30.67 11.92
N CYS A 935 -26.32 29.41 11.92
CA CYS A 935 -25.91 28.37 10.96
C CYS A 935 -26.51 28.52 9.54
N SER A 936 -27.44 29.47 9.31
CA SER A 936 -28.05 29.70 8.00
C SER A 936 -27.18 30.50 7.02
N HIS A 937 -26.14 31.21 7.50
CA HIS A 937 -25.32 32.12 6.69
C HIS A 937 -24.05 31.48 6.09
N CYS A 938 -23.63 30.31 6.56
CA CYS A 938 -22.40 29.64 6.11
C CYS A 938 -22.56 29.04 4.70
N LEU A 939 -23.68 28.38 4.42
CA LEU A 939 -23.93 27.74 3.11
C LEU A 939 -24.19 28.76 1.99
N THR A 940 -24.73 29.94 2.32
CA THR A 940 -24.91 31.06 1.38
C THR A 940 -23.59 31.76 1.09
N LEU A 941 -22.68 31.85 2.08
CA LEU A 941 -21.34 32.40 1.91
C LEU A 941 -20.47 31.54 0.98
N LEU A 942 -20.53 30.21 1.10
CA LEU A 942 -19.77 29.26 0.27
C LEU A 942 -20.20 29.21 -1.21
N LYS A 943 -21.43 29.65 -1.52
CA LYS A 943 -21.94 29.74 -2.91
C LYS A 943 -21.58 31.05 -3.60
N ASP A 944 -20.82 31.91 -2.93
CA ASP A 944 -20.45 33.19 -3.49
C ASP A 944 -19.51 33.06 -4.69
N LYS A 945 -19.83 33.78 -5.76
CA LYS A 945 -19.07 33.75 -7.01
C LYS A 945 -17.65 34.29 -6.81
N GLN A 946 -17.47 35.38 -6.06
CA GLN A 946 -16.15 35.99 -5.83
C GLN A 946 -15.26 35.09 -4.96
N LEU A 947 -15.84 34.46 -3.93
CA LEU A 947 -15.16 33.47 -3.09
C LEU A 947 -14.66 32.27 -3.93
N LEU A 948 -15.53 31.69 -4.75
CA LEU A 948 -15.22 30.52 -5.56
C LEU A 948 -14.17 30.81 -6.64
N ILE A 949 -14.25 31.98 -7.29
CA ILE A 949 -13.23 32.41 -8.27
C ILE A 949 -11.87 32.53 -7.59
N SER A 950 -11.81 33.14 -6.39
CA SER A 950 -10.56 33.34 -5.66
C SER A 950 -9.92 32.01 -5.23
N THR A 951 -10.70 31.08 -4.64
CA THR A 951 -10.16 29.78 -4.22
C THR A 951 -9.77 28.87 -5.39
N PHE A 952 -10.49 28.94 -6.51
CA PHE A 952 -10.13 28.19 -7.72
C PHE A 952 -8.90 28.78 -8.43
N THR A 953 -8.70 30.11 -8.35
CA THR A 953 -7.45 30.75 -8.80
C THR A 953 -6.25 30.20 -8.04
N ILE A 954 -6.36 30.11 -6.71
CA ILE A 954 -5.31 29.52 -5.85
C ILE A 954 -5.06 28.07 -6.29
N CYS A 955 -6.11 27.26 -6.49
CA CYS A 955 -5.99 25.88 -6.98
C CYS A 955 -5.16 25.76 -8.27
N ILE A 956 -5.51 26.56 -9.28
CA ILE A 956 -4.85 26.53 -10.60
C ILE A 956 -3.39 26.97 -10.48
N CYS A 957 -3.12 28.05 -9.76
CA CYS A 957 -1.75 28.54 -9.56
C CYS A 957 -0.89 27.48 -8.86
N THR A 958 -1.39 26.93 -7.75
CA THR A 958 -0.71 25.89 -6.94
C THR A 958 -0.54 24.57 -7.70
N SER A 959 -1.42 24.23 -8.63
CA SER A 959 -1.30 23.00 -9.44
C SER A 959 0.02 22.94 -10.22
N THR A 960 0.55 24.09 -10.63
CA THR A 960 1.85 24.20 -11.30
C THR A 960 2.95 23.63 -10.41
N MET A 961 2.98 24.02 -9.13
CA MET A 961 3.96 23.53 -8.16
C MET A 961 3.74 22.07 -7.79
N ALA A 962 2.48 21.66 -7.62
CA ALA A 962 2.14 20.27 -7.28
C ALA A 962 2.60 19.25 -8.33
N VAL A 963 2.59 19.63 -9.61
CA VAL A 963 3.11 18.79 -10.70
C VAL A 963 4.64 18.88 -10.80
N LEU A 964 5.19 20.07 -10.58
CA LEU A 964 6.61 20.36 -10.70
C LEU A 964 7.46 19.57 -9.68
N GLU A 965 7.02 19.53 -8.42
CA GLU A 965 7.76 18.96 -7.29
C GLU A 965 8.21 17.50 -7.52
N PRO A 966 7.35 16.56 -7.95
CA PRO A 966 7.78 15.20 -8.28
C PRO A 966 8.43 15.06 -9.67
N CYS A 967 8.07 15.89 -10.65
CA CYS A 967 8.46 15.67 -12.05
C CYS A 967 9.80 16.32 -12.41
N VAL A 968 10.15 17.47 -11.82
CA VAL A 968 11.40 18.19 -12.15
C VAL A 968 12.65 17.40 -11.79
N PRO A 969 12.79 16.81 -10.59
CA PRO A 969 13.97 15.99 -10.28
C PRO A 969 14.17 14.87 -11.31
N MET A 970 13.08 14.19 -11.70
CA MET A 970 13.10 13.13 -12.72
C MET A 970 13.54 13.64 -14.09
N TRP A 971 12.98 14.77 -14.54
CA TRP A 971 13.34 15.34 -15.83
C TRP A 971 14.81 15.79 -15.89
N LEU A 972 15.32 16.42 -14.83
CA LEU A 972 16.71 16.90 -14.78
C LEU A 972 17.73 15.78 -14.88
N LEU A 973 17.45 14.64 -14.27
CA LEU A 973 18.32 13.47 -14.31
C LEU A 973 18.32 12.79 -15.68
N ALA A 974 17.21 12.86 -16.41
CA ALA A 974 17.09 12.31 -17.74
C ALA A 974 17.71 13.21 -18.83
N HIS A 975 17.68 14.54 -18.65
CA HIS A 975 18.09 15.51 -19.68
C HIS A 975 19.46 16.17 -19.47
N LEU A 976 19.96 16.32 -18.23
CA LEU A 976 21.23 17.00 -17.97
C LEU A 976 22.43 16.03 -17.97
N ASN A 977 23.48 16.38 -18.72
CA ASN A 977 24.77 15.69 -18.73
C ASN A 977 25.90 16.67 -18.36
N PRO A 978 26.67 16.46 -17.27
CA PRO A 978 26.61 15.34 -16.31
C PRO A 978 25.37 15.40 -15.38
N PRO A 979 24.92 14.26 -14.84
CA PRO A 979 23.74 14.21 -13.98
C PRO A 979 23.97 14.98 -12.67
N PRO A 980 22.94 15.70 -12.16
CA PRO A 980 23.05 16.47 -10.93
C PRO A 980 23.33 15.58 -9.70
N SER A 981 24.12 16.10 -8.77
CA SER A 981 24.42 15.46 -7.49
C SER A 981 23.21 15.47 -6.54
N ARG A 982 23.21 14.64 -5.48
CA ARG A 982 22.06 14.47 -4.58
C ARG A 982 21.59 15.77 -3.91
N TRP A 983 22.53 16.65 -3.54
CA TRP A 983 22.18 17.96 -2.96
C TRP A 983 21.69 18.95 -4.02
N GLN A 984 22.15 18.83 -5.28
CA GLN A 984 21.70 19.68 -6.40
C GLN A 984 20.23 19.45 -6.75
N LEU A 985 19.71 18.23 -6.55
CA LEU A 985 18.29 17.91 -6.74
C LEU A 985 17.38 18.64 -5.75
N GLY A 986 17.84 18.89 -4.52
CA GLY A 986 17.12 19.75 -3.56
C GLY A 986 17.37 21.24 -3.82
N ALA A 987 18.58 21.60 -4.24
CA ALA A 987 18.96 22.99 -4.51
C ALA A 987 18.20 23.61 -5.69
N VAL A 988 17.65 22.81 -6.61
CA VAL A 988 16.89 23.33 -7.76
C VAL A 988 15.60 24.06 -7.36
N PHE A 989 15.06 23.78 -6.17
CA PHE A 989 13.90 24.47 -5.64
C PHE A 989 14.24 25.78 -4.91
N ILE A 990 15.52 26.11 -4.69
CA ILE A 990 15.92 27.34 -3.99
C ILE A 990 15.44 28.60 -4.73
N PRO A 991 15.67 28.78 -6.05
CA PRO A 991 15.21 29.97 -6.76
C PRO A 991 13.69 30.16 -6.66
N ASP A 992 12.95 29.06 -6.72
CA ASP A 992 11.51 29.04 -6.53
C ASP A 992 11.12 29.48 -5.11
N SER A 993 11.67 28.87 -4.07
CA SER A 993 11.38 29.24 -2.68
C SER A 993 11.77 30.70 -2.35
N VAL A 994 12.85 31.21 -2.95
CA VAL A 994 13.24 32.63 -2.81
C VAL A 994 12.21 33.54 -3.50
N GLY A 995 11.78 33.17 -4.70
CA GLY A 995 10.68 33.85 -5.38
C GLY A 995 9.41 33.86 -4.52
N TYR A 996 9.05 32.70 -3.96
CA TYR A 996 7.88 32.56 -3.08
C TYR A 996 7.98 33.46 -1.85
N PHE A 997 9.14 33.50 -1.20
CA PHE A 997 9.39 34.34 -0.04
C PHE A 997 9.29 35.83 -0.35
N ILE A 998 9.87 36.27 -1.48
CA ILE A 998 9.80 37.67 -1.92
C ILE A 998 8.35 38.04 -2.29
N GLY A 999 7.66 37.17 -3.03
CA GLY A 999 6.26 37.36 -3.41
C GLY A 999 5.35 37.47 -2.19
N SER A 1000 5.52 36.58 -1.21
CA SER A 1000 4.70 36.57 -0.01
C SER A 1000 4.96 37.78 0.90
N HIS A 1001 6.21 38.24 1.04
CA HIS A 1001 6.54 39.37 1.93
C HIS A 1001 6.24 40.74 1.33
N PHE A 1002 6.55 40.95 0.05
CA PHE A 1002 6.55 42.29 -0.53
C PHE A 1002 5.29 42.61 -1.34
N ALA A 1003 4.53 41.61 -1.81
CA ALA A 1003 3.33 41.88 -2.63
C ALA A 1003 2.26 42.68 -1.88
N GLY A 1004 2.13 42.48 -0.56
CA GLY A 1004 1.21 43.22 0.30
C GLY A 1004 1.56 44.70 0.53
N LEU A 1005 2.80 45.10 0.19
CA LEU A 1005 3.28 46.49 0.31
C LEU A 1005 3.00 47.31 -0.96
N LEU A 1006 2.68 46.66 -2.08
CA LEU A 1006 2.40 47.34 -3.33
C LEU A 1006 1.01 48.02 -3.26
N PRO A 1007 0.89 49.31 -3.65
CA PRO A 1007 -0.38 50.04 -3.62
C PRO A 1007 -1.27 49.67 -4.83
N VAL A 1008 -1.50 48.37 -5.02
CA VAL A 1008 -2.22 47.81 -6.16
C VAL A 1008 -3.35 46.93 -5.64
N ALA A 1009 -4.51 46.97 -6.30
CA ALA A 1009 -5.65 46.14 -5.92
C ALA A 1009 -5.30 44.63 -5.98
N SER A 1010 -5.77 43.85 -5.00
CA SER A 1010 -5.47 42.40 -4.89
C SER A 1010 -5.76 41.62 -6.16
N TRP A 1011 -6.85 41.92 -6.87
CA TRP A 1011 -7.19 41.21 -8.11
C TRP A 1011 -6.20 41.49 -9.26
N ARG A 1012 -5.63 42.70 -9.33
CA ARG A 1012 -4.61 43.07 -10.34
C ARG A 1012 -3.28 42.38 -10.08
N LEU A 1013 -2.91 42.26 -8.80
CA LEU A 1013 -1.74 41.50 -8.37
C LEU A 1013 -1.90 40.01 -8.66
N ALA A 1014 -3.08 39.44 -8.37
CA ALA A 1014 -3.37 38.05 -8.71
C ALA A 1014 -3.36 37.81 -10.24
N PHE A 1015 -3.89 38.76 -11.03
CA PHE A 1015 -3.88 38.69 -12.48
C PHE A 1015 -2.47 38.68 -13.06
N SER A 1016 -1.61 39.63 -12.64
CA SER A 1016 -0.23 39.69 -13.12
C SER A 1016 0.57 38.46 -12.68
N ALA A 1017 0.31 37.93 -11.48
CA ALA A 1017 0.93 36.71 -10.99
C ALA A 1017 0.51 35.48 -11.82
N LEU A 1018 -0.76 35.31 -12.18
CA LEU A 1018 -1.19 34.19 -13.03
C LEU A 1018 -0.57 34.24 -14.43
N VAL A 1019 -0.43 35.44 -15.00
CA VAL A 1019 0.26 35.61 -16.28
C VAL A 1019 1.74 35.22 -16.14
N LEU A 1020 2.40 35.66 -15.08
CA LEU A 1020 3.77 35.28 -14.78
C LEU A 1020 3.93 33.76 -14.57
N ALA A 1021 3.00 33.11 -13.86
CA ALA A 1021 2.97 31.66 -13.66
C ALA A 1021 2.86 30.90 -15.00
N GLY A 1022 1.96 31.36 -15.87
CA GLY A 1022 1.75 30.78 -17.20
C GLY A 1022 2.96 30.92 -18.11
N LEU A 1023 3.57 32.12 -18.16
CA LEU A 1023 4.78 32.35 -18.95
C LEU A 1023 5.98 31.56 -18.42
N SER A 1024 6.15 31.52 -17.09
CA SER A 1024 7.28 30.83 -16.45
C SER A 1024 7.19 29.31 -16.61
N SER A 1025 5.98 28.73 -16.51
CA SER A 1025 5.76 27.30 -16.76
C SER A 1025 5.95 26.90 -18.23
N CYS A 1026 5.59 27.76 -19.19
CA CYS A 1026 5.93 27.56 -20.60
C CYS A 1026 7.43 27.70 -20.89
N ALA A 1027 8.13 28.57 -20.15
CA ALA A 1027 9.56 28.82 -20.30
C ALA A 1027 10.43 27.69 -19.71
N LEU A 1028 9.93 27.00 -18.68
CA LEU A 1028 10.68 26.00 -17.91
C LEU A 1028 11.31 24.86 -18.75
N PRO A 1029 10.60 24.24 -19.71
CA PRO A 1029 11.17 23.15 -20.52
C PRO A 1029 12.22 23.58 -21.55
N LEU A 1030 12.48 24.89 -21.71
CA LEU A 1030 13.51 25.41 -22.62
C LEU A 1030 14.91 25.43 -21.98
N ALA A 1031 15.00 25.19 -20.67
CA ALA A 1031 16.26 25.24 -19.94
C ALA A 1031 17.15 24.02 -20.26
N THR A 1032 18.39 24.26 -20.64
CA THR A 1032 19.40 23.21 -20.92
C THR A 1032 20.44 23.08 -19.79
N SER A 1033 20.38 23.96 -18.80
CA SER A 1033 21.25 23.95 -17.62
C SER A 1033 20.49 24.34 -16.34
N ILE A 1034 20.99 23.94 -15.17
CA ILE A 1034 20.43 24.32 -13.86
C ILE A 1034 20.40 25.85 -13.67
N SER A 1035 21.40 26.56 -14.21
CA SER A 1035 21.44 28.03 -14.14
C SER A 1035 20.36 28.69 -15.00
N GLN A 1036 20.08 28.17 -16.20
CA GLN A 1036 18.99 28.66 -17.05
C GLN A 1036 17.62 28.36 -16.45
N LEU A 1037 17.51 27.26 -15.70
CA LEU A 1037 16.29 26.83 -15.01
C LEU A 1037 15.91 27.73 -13.82
N ALA A 1038 16.89 28.41 -13.21
CA ALA A 1038 16.68 29.24 -12.03
C ALA A 1038 15.72 30.41 -12.28
N LEU A 1039 15.76 31.04 -13.46
CA LEU A 1039 14.92 32.20 -13.76
C LEU A 1039 13.43 31.84 -13.92
N PRO A 1040 13.04 30.82 -14.71
CA PRO A 1040 11.66 30.32 -14.74
C PRO A 1040 11.16 29.82 -13.38
N HIS A 1041 12.00 29.12 -12.60
CA HIS A 1041 11.63 28.68 -11.26
C HIS A 1041 11.39 29.86 -10.31
N PHE A 1042 12.25 30.88 -10.34
CA PHE A 1042 12.04 32.11 -9.56
C PHE A 1042 10.72 32.79 -9.91
N GLY A 1043 10.38 32.87 -11.21
CA GLY A 1043 9.09 33.41 -11.67
C GLY A 1043 7.89 32.61 -11.18
N LEU A 1044 7.98 31.27 -11.16
CA LEU A 1044 6.93 30.41 -10.61
C LEU A 1044 6.72 30.64 -9.11
N GLY A 1045 7.78 30.57 -8.31
CA GLY A 1045 7.67 30.82 -6.87
C GLY A 1045 7.14 32.22 -6.57
N LEU A 1046 7.65 33.25 -7.27
CA LEU A 1046 7.17 34.62 -7.14
C LEU A 1046 5.67 34.72 -7.44
N SER A 1047 5.19 34.05 -8.48
CA SER A 1047 3.77 34.04 -8.83
C SER A 1047 2.89 33.44 -7.73
N VAL A 1048 3.26 32.28 -7.18
CA VAL A 1048 2.52 31.63 -6.09
C VAL A 1048 2.50 32.53 -4.85
N GLY A 1049 3.62 33.17 -4.53
CA GLY A 1049 3.74 34.09 -3.39
C GLY A 1049 2.85 35.32 -3.50
N VAL A 1050 2.82 35.93 -4.68
CA VAL A 1050 1.97 37.08 -4.94
C VAL A 1050 0.48 36.70 -4.89
N VAL A 1051 0.11 35.52 -5.42
CA VAL A 1051 -1.27 35.02 -5.36
C VAL A 1051 -1.73 34.80 -3.91
N ASP A 1052 -0.91 34.14 -3.09
CA ASP A 1052 -1.22 33.91 -1.67
C ASP A 1052 -1.32 35.23 -0.90
N ALA A 1053 -0.35 36.14 -1.10
CA ALA A 1053 -0.36 37.45 -0.46
C ALA A 1053 -1.57 38.32 -0.84
N ALA A 1054 -2.07 38.17 -2.07
CA ALA A 1054 -3.18 38.99 -2.57
C ALA A 1054 -4.56 38.40 -2.24
N LEU A 1055 -4.77 37.10 -2.50
CA LEU A 1055 -6.10 36.47 -2.44
C LEU A 1055 -6.48 35.98 -1.05
N VAL A 1056 -5.52 35.50 -0.24
CA VAL A 1056 -5.83 34.94 1.09
C VAL A 1056 -6.36 36.02 2.05
N PRO A 1057 -5.77 37.23 2.13
CA PRO A 1057 -6.36 38.32 2.93
C PRO A 1057 -7.66 38.87 2.31
N PHE A 1058 -7.78 38.81 0.98
CA PHE A 1058 -9.00 39.23 0.28
C PHE A 1058 -10.20 38.35 0.65
N LEU A 1059 -10.00 37.05 0.84
CA LEU A 1059 -11.03 36.13 1.34
C LEU A 1059 -11.56 36.56 2.71
N ALA A 1060 -10.69 36.98 3.64
CA ALA A 1060 -11.11 37.50 4.94
C ALA A 1060 -11.98 38.76 4.80
N ASN A 1061 -11.59 39.66 3.90
CA ASN A 1061 -12.31 40.92 3.68
C ASN A 1061 -13.69 40.69 3.03
N LEU A 1062 -13.85 39.64 2.22
CA LEU A 1062 -15.15 39.23 1.68
C LEU A 1062 -16.11 38.73 2.77
N VAL A 1063 -15.58 38.03 3.79
CA VAL A 1063 -16.37 37.56 4.94
C VAL A 1063 -16.91 38.75 5.73
N ASP A 1064 -16.06 39.74 6.01
CA ASP A 1064 -16.43 40.95 6.75
C ASP A 1064 -17.43 41.82 5.97
N LYS A 1065 -17.22 42.02 4.67
CA LYS A 1065 -18.14 42.78 3.80
C LYS A 1065 -19.57 42.21 3.83
N LYS A 1066 -19.71 40.93 4.13
CA LYS A 1066 -21.00 40.23 4.21
C LYS A 1066 -21.58 40.17 5.61
N GLY A 1067 -20.96 40.84 6.59
CA GLY A 1067 -21.41 40.90 7.98
C GLY A 1067 -21.35 39.56 8.71
N SER A 1068 -20.44 38.67 8.30
CA SER A 1068 -20.22 37.37 8.95
C SER A 1068 -18.89 37.39 9.70
N ASN A 1069 -18.82 36.71 10.86
CA ASN A 1069 -17.58 36.51 11.63
C ASN A 1069 -17.00 35.09 11.46
N GLN A 1070 -17.43 34.37 10.41
CA GLN A 1070 -17.10 32.96 10.18
C GLN A 1070 -15.92 32.79 9.21
N TYR A 1071 -14.69 32.95 9.71
CA TYR A 1071 -13.47 32.78 8.91
C TYR A 1071 -13.08 31.31 8.68
N GLY A 1072 -13.40 30.42 9.63
CA GLY A 1072 -13.01 29.00 9.61
C GLY A 1072 -13.42 28.24 8.34
N PRO A 1073 -14.70 28.26 7.94
CA PRO A 1073 -15.17 27.57 6.73
C PRO A 1073 -14.56 28.11 5.44
N VAL A 1074 -14.25 29.41 5.37
CA VAL A 1074 -13.65 30.03 4.18
C VAL A 1074 -12.21 29.58 3.98
N TYR A 1075 -11.41 29.58 5.04
CA TYR A 1075 -10.04 29.05 4.98
C TYR A 1075 -10.00 27.53 4.82
N ALA A 1076 -11.00 26.82 5.34
CA ALA A 1076 -11.17 25.41 5.04
C ALA A 1076 -11.46 25.18 3.56
N LEU A 1077 -12.34 25.96 2.93
CA LEU A 1077 -12.60 25.87 1.49
C LEU A 1077 -11.33 26.12 0.68
N GLN A 1078 -10.58 27.19 1.01
CA GLN A 1078 -9.29 27.47 0.36
C GLN A 1078 -8.32 26.29 0.47
N GLN A 1079 -8.18 25.71 1.67
CA GLN A 1079 -7.27 24.58 1.91
C GLN A 1079 -7.72 23.29 1.22
N VAL A 1080 -9.02 23.08 1.03
CA VAL A 1080 -9.55 21.99 0.20
C VAL A 1080 -9.07 22.13 -1.24
N PHE A 1081 -9.11 23.33 -1.81
CA PHE A 1081 -8.63 23.57 -3.18
C PHE A 1081 -7.10 23.43 -3.32
N VAL A 1082 -6.33 23.91 -2.33
CA VAL A 1082 -4.86 23.70 -2.29
C VAL A 1082 -4.53 22.21 -2.19
N SER A 1083 -5.17 21.48 -1.29
CA SER A 1083 -4.94 20.03 -1.12
C SER A 1083 -5.42 19.21 -2.32
N LEU A 1084 -6.47 19.66 -3.03
CA LEU A 1084 -6.89 19.06 -4.30
C LEU A 1084 -5.77 19.13 -5.35
N ALA A 1085 -5.13 20.29 -5.49
CA ALA A 1085 -4.01 20.48 -6.40
C ALA A 1085 -2.83 19.53 -6.06
N TYR A 1086 -2.45 19.43 -4.78
CA TYR A 1086 -1.37 18.54 -4.33
C TYR A 1086 -1.72 17.05 -4.32
N ALA A 1087 -3.00 16.68 -4.28
CA ALA A 1087 -3.43 15.28 -4.37
C ALA A 1087 -3.42 14.78 -5.82
N PHE A 1088 -3.95 15.58 -6.76
CA PHE A 1088 -4.08 15.20 -8.16
C PHE A 1088 -2.83 15.56 -8.99
N GLY A 1089 -2.05 16.57 -8.61
CA GLY A 1089 -0.86 17.02 -9.33
C GLY A 1089 0.16 15.89 -9.57
N PRO A 1090 0.69 15.23 -8.51
CA PRO A 1090 1.61 14.11 -8.67
C PRO A 1090 1.00 12.90 -9.42
N LEU A 1091 -0.28 12.60 -9.17
CA LEU A 1091 -0.97 11.45 -9.76
C LEU A 1091 -1.16 11.60 -11.28
N LEU A 1092 -1.71 12.75 -11.69
CA LEU A 1092 -1.93 13.06 -13.10
C LEU A 1092 -0.61 13.39 -13.80
N GLY A 1093 0.28 14.11 -13.13
CA GLY A 1093 1.60 14.51 -13.66
C GLY A 1093 2.46 13.31 -14.01
N GLY A 1094 2.58 12.32 -13.11
CA GLY A 1094 3.40 11.13 -13.35
C GLY A 1094 2.95 10.31 -14.56
N GLN A 1095 1.64 10.10 -14.73
CA GLN A 1095 1.09 9.39 -15.90
C GLN A 1095 1.18 10.24 -17.17
N ALA A 1096 0.91 11.55 -17.08
CA ALA A 1096 0.95 12.47 -18.20
C ALA A 1096 2.35 12.60 -18.82
N VAL A 1097 3.41 12.62 -17.98
CA VAL A 1097 4.80 12.65 -18.46
C VAL A 1097 5.10 11.44 -19.35
N HIS A 1098 4.57 10.25 -19.03
CA HIS A 1098 4.79 9.04 -19.82
C HIS A 1098 4.04 9.05 -21.17
N VAL A 1099 2.90 9.76 -21.27
CA VAL A 1099 2.09 9.77 -22.50
C VAL A 1099 2.59 10.78 -23.52
N PHE A 1100 2.86 12.03 -23.10
CA PHE A 1100 3.20 13.12 -24.03
C PHE A 1100 4.45 13.93 -23.64
N GLY A 1101 5.15 13.53 -22.57
CA GLY A 1101 6.43 14.12 -22.16
C GLY A 1101 6.30 15.35 -21.23
N PHE A 1102 7.31 15.54 -20.40
CA PHE A 1102 7.41 16.65 -19.44
C PHE A 1102 7.25 18.05 -20.08
N PRO A 1103 7.84 18.36 -21.25
CA PRO A 1103 7.69 19.68 -21.86
C PRO A 1103 6.24 20.04 -22.23
N TRP A 1104 5.46 19.08 -22.74
CA TRP A 1104 4.06 19.31 -23.09
C TRP A 1104 3.18 19.45 -21.86
N LEU A 1105 3.44 18.67 -20.80
CA LEU A 1105 2.73 18.78 -19.53
C LEU A 1105 2.83 20.18 -18.93
N MET A 1106 4.05 20.73 -18.83
CA MET A 1106 4.27 22.06 -18.27
C MET A 1106 3.64 23.17 -19.13
N ARG A 1107 3.68 23.02 -20.47
CA ARG A 1107 3.01 23.97 -21.38
C ARG A 1107 1.49 23.95 -21.22
N ILE A 1108 0.87 22.76 -21.10
CA ILE A 1108 -0.59 22.64 -20.90
C ILE A 1108 -1.02 23.35 -19.61
N ILE A 1109 -0.28 23.14 -18.51
CA ILE A 1109 -0.56 23.81 -17.22
C ILE A 1109 -0.35 25.32 -17.35
N GLY A 1110 0.68 25.77 -18.06
CA GLY A 1110 0.91 27.18 -18.33
C GLY A 1110 -0.21 27.84 -19.13
N PHE A 1111 -0.68 27.18 -20.19
CA PHE A 1111 -1.85 27.64 -20.95
C PHE A 1111 -3.11 27.69 -20.08
N LEU A 1112 -3.30 26.72 -19.18
CA LEU A 1112 -4.45 26.71 -18.27
C LEU A 1112 -4.43 27.91 -17.31
N ASN A 1113 -3.27 28.28 -16.76
CA ASN A 1113 -3.09 29.50 -15.97
C ASN A 1113 -3.41 30.77 -16.78
N LEU A 1114 -2.91 30.86 -18.02
CA LEU A 1114 -3.18 32.00 -18.91
C LEU A 1114 -4.67 32.12 -19.27
N MET A 1115 -5.33 31.00 -19.59
CA MET A 1115 -6.75 30.97 -19.91
C MET A 1115 -7.64 31.34 -18.72
N PHE A 1116 -7.21 31.05 -17.49
CA PHE A 1116 -7.97 31.38 -16.29
C PHE A 1116 -7.79 32.84 -15.86
N SER A 1117 -6.66 33.48 -16.20
CA SER A 1117 -6.34 34.85 -15.80
C SER A 1117 -7.45 35.89 -16.08
N PRO A 1118 -8.18 35.90 -17.22
CA PRO A 1118 -9.20 36.92 -17.49
C PRO A 1118 -10.42 36.81 -16.56
N LEU A 1119 -10.67 35.66 -15.94
CA LEU A 1119 -11.78 35.46 -15.01
C LEU A 1119 -11.64 36.32 -13.74
N LEU A 1120 -10.41 36.72 -13.39
CA LEU A 1120 -10.12 37.60 -12.26
C LEU A 1120 -10.67 39.02 -12.44
N LEU A 1121 -10.98 39.45 -13.67
CA LEU A 1121 -11.65 40.74 -13.94
C LEU A 1121 -13.04 40.82 -13.30
N GLU A 1122 -13.70 39.67 -13.07
CA GLU A 1122 -14.99 39.66 -12.40
C GLU A 1122 -14.89 40.06 -10.91
N LEU A 1123 -13.69 40.03 -10.32
CA LEU A 1123 -13.40 40.55 -8.98
C LEU A 1123 -13.29 42.09 -8.93
N GLU A 1124 -13.24 42.77 -10.08
CA GLU A 1124 -13.20 44.24 -10.17
C GLU A 1124 -14.57 44.89 -9.85
N LYS A 1125 -15.68 44.15 -10.04
CA LYS A 1125 -17.04 44.67 -9.85
C LYS A 1125 -17.40 44.87 -8.37
N ASP A 1126 -16.91 45.96 -7.79
CA ASP A 1126 -17.48 46.59 -6.59
C ASP A 1126 -17.75 48.08 -6.89
N PRO A 1127 -18.90 48.43 -7.51
CA PRO A 1127 -19.25 49.81 -7.85
C PRO A 1127 -19.78 50.64 -6.66
N LYS A 1128 -19.78 50.08 -5.43
CA LYS A 1128 -20.42 50.71 -4.27
C LYS A 1128 -19.47 51.42 -3.31
N SER A 1129 -18.16 51.24 -3.44
CA SER A 1129 -17.18 52.00 -2.62
C SER A 1129 -16.87 53.39 -3.18
N LEU A 1130 -17.04 53.60 -4.49
CA LEU A 1130 -16.80 54.89 -5.14
C LEU A 1130 -17.89 55.95 -4.87
N LEU A 1131 -19.11 55.54 -4.53
CA LEU A 1131 -20.20 56.47 -4.23
C LEU A 1131 -20.30 56.88 -2.75
N LEU A 1132 -19.51 56.27 -1.87
CA LEU A 1132 -19.43 56.64 -0.45
C LEU A 1132 -18.19 57.49 -0.12
N GLU A 1133 -17.17 57.51 -0.99
CA GLU A 1133 -16.00 58.40 -0.84
C GLU A 1133 -16.19 59.80 -1.47
N GLU A 1134 -17.18 60.00 -2.35
CA GLU A 1134 -17.51 61.34 -2.88
C GLU A 1134 -18.27 62.25 -1.87
N GLY A 1135 -18.62 61.73 -0.69
CA GLY A 1135 -19.42 62.46 0.30
C GLY A 1135 -18.64 63.23 1.38
N ASN A 1136 -17.33 63.01 1.55
CA ASN A 1136 -16.56 63.69 2.60
C ASN A 1136 -15.05 63.74 2.27
N THR A 1137 -14.63 64.77 1.53
CA THR A 1137 -13.26 65.29 1.63
C THR A 1137 -13.23 66.50 2.56
N PRO A 1138 -12.13 66.72 3.30
CA PRO A 1138 -11.23 67.75 2.79
C PRO A 1138 -9.72 67.42 2.86
N ARG A 1139 -9.05 67.85 1.79
CA ARG A 1139 -7.69 68.43 1.63
C ARG A 1139 -6.43 67.58 1.93
N SER A 1140 -5.80 67.14 0.84
CA SER A 1140 -4.41 67.42 0.41
C SER A 1140 -3.38 67.77 1.48
N TYR A 1141 -2.27 67.01 1.53
CA TYR A 1141 -0.92 67.59 1.62
C TYR A 1141 0.13 66.73 0.89
N SER A 1142 0.68 67.31 -0.17
CA SER A 1142 2.07 67.20 -0.58
C SER A 1142 2.99 67.68 0.56
N THR A 1143 4.06 66.94 0.86
CA THR A 1143 5.47 67.40 0.97
C THR A 1143 6.26 66.36 1.76
N LEU A 1144 7.17 65.67 1.05
CA LEU A 1144 8.33 65.03 1.62
C LEU A 1144 9.49 66.01 1.38
N ASP A 1145 9.89 66.77 2.39
CA ASP A 1145 11.24 67.30 2.55
C ASP A 1145 11.37 68.05 3.89
N ASN A 1146 12.53 67.86 4.52
CA ASN A 1146 13.02 68.46 5.77
C ASN A 1146 12.68 67.74 7.08
N THR A 1147 13.53 66.80 7.46
CA THR A 1147 13.82 66.50 8.87
C THR A 1147 15.33 66.46 9.08
N TYR A 1148 15.95 67.64 9.11
CA TYR A 1148 17.26 67.89 9.72
C TYR A 1148 17.34 69.36 10.15
N SER A 1149 16.67 69.69 11.25
CA SER A 1149 17.04 70.80 12.13
C SER A 1149 16.18 70.77 13.39
N SER A 1150 16.80 71.14 14.51
CA SER A 1150 16.23 71.47 15.82
C SER A 1150 15.62 70.34 16.65
N LEU A 1151 16.53 69.55 17.27
CA LEU A 1151 16.54 69.44 18.73
C LEU A 1151 16.86 70.83 19.28
N ASP A 1152 15.94 71.46 19.99
CA ASP A 1152 16.16 72.30 21.19
C ASP A 1152 14.84 73.01 21.55
N GLU A 1153 14.57 73.06 22.87
CA GLU A 1153 13.61 73.95 23.55
C GLU A 1153 12.11 73.66 23.31
N GLU A 1154 11.21 73.66 24.29
CA GLU A 1154 11.26 73.91 25.73
C GLU A 1154 9.89 73.49 26.32
N LEU A 1155 9.82 73.48 27.64
CA LEU A 1155 8.63 73.38 28.48
C LEU A 1155 7.42 74.19 27.97
N ASP A 1156 6.22 73.60 28.04
CA ASP A 1156 5.14 73.98 28.98
C ASP A 1156 3.94 73.02 28.88
#